data_AF-A0A2E7CN08-F1
#
_entry.id   AF-A0A2E7CN08-F1
#
_cell.length_a   1.000
_cell.length_b   1.000
_cell.length_c   1.000
_cell.angle_alpha   90.00
_cell.angle_beta   90.00
_cell.angle_gamma   90.00
#
_symmetry.space_group_name_H-M   'P 1'
#
loop_
_entity.id
_entity.type
_entity.pdbx_description
1 polymer ?
#
loop_
_entity_poly.entity_id
_entity_poly.type
_entity_poly.pdbx_seq_one_letter_code
_entity_poly.pdbx_strand_id
1 'polypeptide(L)'
;MSLLSIISISFSWASSVGGGGDYALIQDAIDMAVDGEVIEVTSGSYSECLDTLGKNLTFQGSGFVFVDVSGCSLGEQSDHGVYIGLGETVYFSDISFENSDGGVFYVDSSNLFLSNVDISDSGSNSTKGAGVYAINNASVDISGSAFSSNGGGTSSTNTVKGAVVFLDDGASLNVHSGTIFENNMAYQGGVIAGLDDVEVTVDDVGFLNNTVLSRGGAILLFPTSSTSVNELNISNSTFSGNTVYVQQSLSGSSGGAIYVTGITDVQLLNVDFDNNSSKLDGGAAYFEGIGGTVLIDDCSFENNTADHYGGALHGRSDGSLAPTYFEISNSEFVQPSSAVCFGTGSTLCGAEGLGGFVALGTPQSTQQSHVGLSILNTRFEGGEADNSQEGLGGAIGIYTNTDHSISIEHSEFISNRAELSGGAIFIYGAAELNVFASIFTENRVEGPSSTYDRYGGSIFADSVVSVSISNSLFGANYVEQGNSSDGSGGAVYAQIVSDLDVYNTIFSENESSSKGGVLSFDTVTDLEIINNNVLSTVAADGAVWLSTITSGEITNNVFAENLAAALVTDTSLSATHNDWNNNTSNSSGNTIISIGTDGNIGDSPGFTSYTADGNFENDNYALDCSSPLIDAGLYTDSSSGLCSNNSLLFGDIGAFGGEHFVDSDGDGFSVLFDCEDDPANGGLFAYPGAAELESSSACMIDADEDGYGDSNASGNVIAGGDCDDSEEFAYPGAAELDSTIQCLLDGDGDGYGAENPANQSINGGNDCDDSDPLISPGIPEDPATGYDDNCDGSLTLVDGDGDGYSATVDCDDTDANINADADELCDGVDNNCDGQTDESTAVDASIWYLDYDGDGFGEDSSSFNQMSCDPLDGYSDNSDDCAPFDANSYPGAPEIIGDGIDQDCDGVDQQPDSPDADGDGLCDESGISTALDQDCDGVLNDDDFDSDGDGICDDSGVSVAEDLDCDGILNDEDFDSNGDGICDDSGVSVAEDLDCDGILNEDDTDADGDGIDVDLDCNDQDPSLGALSEDLDCDGILNDDDNDLDGDGILNEDDFDSDGDGICDDSGVSVTEDLDCDGILNEDDFDSDGDGLCDDVSTPVIDDSDCDGSLNDDDCEPLDASIHPNATEIPNDGIDQDCDEEDLTDSEEDTSSEAEDSGIGKIDLPPVGACTCSTSNEGFGFERGWMLGLLGLLFYRRRKD
;
A
#
# COMPACT_ATOMS: atom_id res chain seq x y z
N MET A 1 -1.27 46.12 53.12
CA MET A 1 -0.29 45.66 52.13
C MET A 1 0.29 44.34 52.58
N SER A 2 -0.32 43.32 51.98
CA SER A 2 0.24 42.10 51.37
C SER A 2 1.26 41.26 52.14
N LEU A 3 0.84 40.02 52.45
CA LEU A 3 1.26 38.84 51.69
C LEU A 3 0.55 37.63 52.30
N LEU A 4 -0.54 37.20 51.67
CA LEU A 4 -1.15 35.88 51.84
C LEU A 4 -0.84 35.14 50.55
N SER A 5 0.05 34.16 50.65
CA SER A 5 0.29 33.19 49.59
C SER A 5 -0.93 32.27 49.56
N ILE A 6 -1.60 32.19 48.42
CA ILE A 6 -2.53 31.11 48.09
C ILE A 6 -1.65 30.00 47.53
N ILE A 7 -1.75 28.84 48.15
CA ILE A 7 -1.24 27.57 47.65
C ILE A 7 -2.31 27.14 46.64
N SER A 8 -2.00 27.13 45.35
CA SER A 8 -2.78 26.40 44.35
C SER A 8 -2.68 24.92 44.71
N ILE A 9 -3.78 24.38 45.23
CA ILE A 9 -3.97 22.94 45.37
C ILE A 9 -4.69 22.57 44.08
N SER A 10 -4.01 21.92 43.14
CA SER A 10 -4.67 21.20 42.05
C SER A 10 -5.54 20.13 42.69
N PHE A 11 -6.86 20.33 42.63
CA PHE A 11 -7.80 19.27 42.90
C PHE A 11 -8.10 18.62 41.54
N SER A 12 -8.15 17.29 41.48
CA SER A 12 -8.65 16.58 40.31
C SER A 12 -10.18 16.61 40.35
N TRP A 13 -10.81 17.04 39.25
CA TRP A 13 -12.28 17.05 39.08
C TRP A 13 -12.67 16.72 37.63
N ALA A 14 -13.86 16.16 37.44
CA ALA A 14 -14.52 16.04 36.14
C ALA A 14 -15.62 17.10 36.05
N SER A 15 -15.68 17.88 34.99
CA SER A 15 -16.71 18.90 34.75
C SER A 15 -17.72 18.38 33.74
N SER A 16 -19.01 18.61 34.01
CA SER A 16 -20.05 18.44 33.00
C SER A 16 -20.49 19.83 32.55
N VAL A 17 -20.32 20.13 31.26
CA VAL A 17 -20.47 21.48 30.68
C VAL A 17 -21.92 21.99 30.79
N GLY A 18 -22.92 21.09 30.72
CA GLY A 18 -24.35 21.39 30.86
C GLY A 18 -24.92 21.23 32.27
N GLY A 19 -24.26 20.47 33.15
CA GLY A 19 -24.72 20.19 34.53
C GLY A 19 -24.27 21.21 35.58
N GLY A 20 -23.35 22.11 35.24
CA GLY A 20 -22.99 23.29 36.04
C GLY A 20 -22.20 22.99 37.32
N GLY A 21 -21.23 22.07 37.30
CA GLY A 21 -20.34 21.87 38.44
C GLY A 21 -19.13 20.94 38.23
N ASP A 22 -18.12 21.13 39.07
CA ASP A 22 -16.95 20.25 39.20
C ASP A 22 -17.28 19.06 40.11
N TYR A 23 -17.14 17.85 39.59
CA TYR A 23 -17.38 16.59 40.30
C TYR A 23 -16.07 15.92 40.69
N ALA A 24 -16.02 15.32 41.88
CA ALA A 24 -14.81 14.63 42.36
C ALA A 24 -14.65 13.21 41.80
N LEU A 25 -15.67 12.72 41.08
CA LEU A 25 -15.80 11.40 40.48
C LEU A 25 -16.35 11.58 39.07
N ILE A 26 -15.82 10.84 38.10
CA ILE A 26 -16.29 10.85 36.72
C ILE A 26 -17.74 10.33 36.67
N GLN A 27 -18.09 9.30 37.46
CA GLN A 27 -19.46 8.81 37.50
C GLN A 27 -20.47 9.84 38.00
N ASP A 28 -20.08 10.71 38.95
CA ASP A 28 -20.98 11.78 39.43
C ASP A 28 -21.24 12.81 38.31
N ALA A 29 -20.27 13.04 37.41
CA ALA A 29 -20.47 13.86 36.22
C ALA A 29 -21.41 13.17 35.23
N ILE A 30 -21.20 11.86 34.95
CA ILE A 30 -22.09 11.07 34.10
C ILE A 30 -23.54 11.07 34.63
N ASP A 31 -23.75 10.90 35.93
CA ASP A 31 -25.08 10.89 36.56
C ASP A 31 -25.86 12.19 36.28
N MET A 32 -25.14 13.31 36.19
CA MET A 32 -25.68 14.65 36.00
C MET A 32 -25.75 15.06 34.53
N ALA A 33 -24.95 14.45 33.67
CA ALA A 33 -24.87 14.77 32.26
C ALA A 33 -26.20 14.52 31.53
N VAL A 34 -26.46 15.27 30.46
CA VAL A 34 -27.53 14.99 29.48
C VAL A 34 -26.97 14.27 28.26
N ASP A 35 -27.86 13.82 27.37
CA ASP A 35 -27.47 13.17 26.12
C ASP A 35 -26.71 14.14 25.21
N GLY A 36 -25.58 13.70 24.63
CA GLY A 36 -24.69 14.51 23.79
C GLY A 36 -23.71 15.41 24.55
N GLU A 37 -23.63 15.32 25.88
CA GLU A 37 -22.79 16.22 26.67
C GLU A 37 -21.30 15.79 26.68
N VAL A 38 -20.41 16.78 26.63
CA VAL A 38 -18.96 16.61 26.84
C VAL A 38 -18.63 16.63 28.34
N ILE A 39 -17.87 15.64 28.77
CA ILE A 39 -17.31 15.49 30.12
C ILE A 39 -15.80 15.70 30.04
N GLU A 40 -15.35 16.88 30.44
CA GLU A 40 -13.93 17.17 30.58
C GLU A 40 -13.37 16.49 31.83
N VAL A 41 -12.29 15.72 31.65
CA VAL A 41 -11.59 15.02 32.73
C VAL A 41 -10.24 15.69 32.96
N THR A 42 -10.08 16.37 34.09
CA THR A 42 -8.80 17.03 34.39
C THR A 42 -7.71 16.03 34.78
N SER A 43 -6.46 16.38 34.47
CA SER A 43 -5.28 15.59 34.84
C SER A 43 -5.32 15.06 36.29
N GLY A 44 -5.13 13.75 36.42
CA GLY A 44 -5.37 13.06 37.69
C GLY A 44 -5.38 11.55 37.56
N SER A 45 -5.44 10.88 38.72
CA SER A 45 -5.68 9.44 38.79
C SER A 45 -7.03 9.17 39.43
N TYR A 46 -7.94 8.59 38.67
CA TYR A 46 -9.28 8.22 39.05
C TYR A 46 -9.32 6.72 39.34
N SER A 47 -10.14 6.31 40.32
CA SER A 47 -10.31 4.88 40.64
C SER A 47 -11.76 4.63 40.99
N GLU A 48 -12.53 4.31 39.96
CA GLU A 48 -13.98 4.18 39.98
C GLU A 48 -14.44 3.33 38.79
N CYS A 49 -15.74 3.03 38.73
CA CYS A 49 -16.36 2.28 37.63
C CYS A 49 -17.30 3.23 36.89
N LEU A 50 -17.40 3.07 35.57
CA LEU A 50 -18.17 3.97 34.72
C LEU A 50 -19.35 3.23 34.06
N ASP A 51 -20.55 3.74 34.24
CA ASP A 51 -21.78 3.31 33.57
C ASP A 51 -22.39 4.56 32.92
N THR A 52 -22.54 4.54 31.60
CA THR A 52 -23.03 5.64 30.75
C THR A 52 -24.54 5.87 30.87
N LEU A 53 -25.28 4.91 31.46
CA LEU A 53 -26.69 5.02 31.86
C LEU A 53 -27.73 5.26 30.74
N GLY A 54 -27.44 4.81 29.53
CA GLY A 54 -28.24 4.99 28.32
C GLY A 54 -28.04 6.36 27.65
N LYS A 55 -26.85 6.97 27.75
CA LYS A 55 -26.56 8.33 27.25
C LYS A 55 -25.43 8.32 26.22
N ASN A 56 -25.58 9.16 25.20
CA ASN A 56 -24.51 9.55 24.29
C ASN A 56 -23.61 10.57 25.00
N LEU A 57 -22.30 10.32 25.05
CA LEU A 57 -21.36 11.11 25.86
C LEU A 57 -19.98 11.20 25.20
N THR A 58 -19.31 12.32 25.38
CA THR A 58 -17.91 12.52 24.97
C THR A 58 -17.06 12.75 26.20
N PHE A 59 -15.94 12.03 26.35
CA PHE A 59 -14.99 12.20 27.45
C PHE A 59 -13.66 12.71 26.90
N GLN A 60 -13.24 13.90 27.33
CA GLN A 60 -12.01 14.53 26.86
C GLN A 60 -11.03 14.74 28.02
N GLY A 61 -9.83 14.18 27.91
CA GLY A 61 -8.76 14.37 28.89
C GLY A 61 -8.06 15.72 28.73
N SER A 62 -7.82 16.44 29.84
CA SER A 62 -6.95 17.62 29.85
C SER A 62 -5.65 17.34 30.61
N GLY A 63 -4.60 16.98 29.86
CA GLY A 63 -3.30 16.54 30.37
C GLY A 63 -3.30 15.06 30.77
N PHE A 64 -2.39 14.65 31.67
CA PHE A 64 -2.27 13.24 32.06
C PHE A 64 -3.49 12.75 32.87
N VAL A 65 -4.43 12.06 32.22
CA VAL A 65 -5.60 11.42 32.83
C VAL A 65 -5.42 9.91 32.89
N PHE A 66 -5.53 9.36 34.09
CA PHE A 66 -5.39 7.91 34.32
C PHE A 66 -6.59 7.37 35.10
N VAL A 67 -7.29 6.38 34.55
CA VAL A 67 -8.49 5.79 35.12
C VAL A 67 -8.27 4.30 35.45
N ASP A 68 -8.12 4.00 36.75
CA ASP A 68 -8.01 2.63 37.27
C ASP A 68 -9.41 2.07 37.58
N VAL A 69 -9.92 1.24 36.68
CA VAL A 69 -11.22 0.57 36.83
C VAL A 69 -11.09 -0.83 37.47
N SER A 70 -9.98 -1.10 38.16
CA SER A 70 -9.73 -2.39 38.81
C SER A 70 -10.71 -2.70 39.93
N GLY A 71 -11.17 -3.96 39.98
CA GLY A 71 -12.07 -4.44 41.03
C GLY A 71 -13.53 -3.95 40.87
N CYS A 72 -13.84 -3.38 39.71
CA CYS A 72 -15.20 -3.04 39.28
C CYS A 72 -16.05 -4.29 39.02
N SER A 73 -17.36 -4.12 39.16
CA SER A 73 -18.36 -5.16 38.89
C SER A 73 -19.66 -4.46 38.50
N LEU A 74 -19.76 -4.05 37.25
CA LEU A 74 -20.97 -3.49 36.64
C LEU A 74 -21.80 -4.60 35.99
N GLY A 75 -23.14 -4.48 35.99
CA GLY A 75 -24.03 -5.39 35.24
C GLY A 75 -24.02 -6.90 35.58
N GLU A 76 -24.50 -7.72 34.62
CA GLU A 76 -24.47 -9.21 34.68
C GLU A 76 -23.11 -9.81 34.28
N GLN A 77 -22.20 -9.01 33.67
CA GLN A 77 -20.84 -9.39 33.26
C GLN A 77 -19.83 -8.68 34.17
N SER A 78 -19.40 -9.38 35.23
CA SER A 78 -18.81 -8.77 36.42
C SER A 78 -17.29 -8.49 36.35
N ASP A 79 -16.69 -8.50 35.16
CA ASP A 79 -15.25 -8.31 34.96
C ASP A 79 -14.86 -7.03 34.20
N HIS A 80 -15.80 -6.24 33.66
CA HIS A 80 -15.48 -4.98 32.97
C HIS A 80 -15.70 -3.73 33.82
N GLY A 81 -14.90 -2.70 33.56
CA GLY A 81 -14.83 -1.48 34.36
C GLY A 81 -15.66 -0.30 33.85
N VAL A 82 -15.90 -0.27 32.54
CA VAL A 82 -16.74 0.68 31.82
C VAL A 82 -17.86 -0.11 31.11
N TYR A 83 -19.11 0.26 31.34
CA TYR A 83 -20.28 -0.34 30.71
C TYR A 83 -20.95 0.67 29.77
N ILE A 84 -21.05 0.29 28.49
CA ILE A 84 -21.70 1.02 27.41
C ILE A 84 -22.77 0.10 26.82
N GLY A 85 -24.01 0.55 26.77
CA GLY A 85 -25.11 -0.26 26.26
C GLY A 85 -26.41 0.50 26.09
N LEU A 86 -27.37 -0.13 25.41
CA LEU A 86 -28.72 0.40 25.12
C LEU A 86 -28.80 1.34 23.90
N GLY A 87 -27.89 1.20 22.93
CA GLY A 87 -27.91 2.02 21.70
C GLY A 87 -27.24 3.38 21.88
N GLU A 88 -26.22 3.43 22.74
CA GLU A 88 -25.44 4.64 23.02
C GLU A 88 -24.34 4.84 21.97
N THR A 89 -23.84 6.07 21.88
CA THR A 89 -22.64 6.45 21.14
C THR A 89 -21.71 7.19 22.10
N VAL A 90 -20.49 6.66 22.30
CA VAL A 90 -19.58 7.16 23.35
C VAL A 90 -18.17 7.37 22.79
N TYR A 91 -17.62 8.55 23.05
CA TYR A 91 -16.28 8.94 22.62
C TYR A 91 -15.35 9.09 23.82
N PHE A 92 -14.13 8.57 23.73
CA PHE A 92 -13.04 8.83 24.68
C PHE A 92 -11.82 9.35 23.95
N SER A 93 -11.28 10.49 24.42
CA SER A 93 -10.03 11.05 23.94
C SER A 93 -9.06 11.45 25.06
N ASP A 94 -7.76 11.25 24.82
CA ASP A 94 -6.65 11.66 25.71
C ASP A 94 -6.71 11.06 27.14
N ILE A 95 -7.13 9.81 27.25
CA ILE A 95 -7.31 9.14 28.55
C ILE A 95 -6.61 7.77 28.55
N SER A 96 -5.86 7.49 29.61
CA SER A 96 -5.30 6.17 29.86
C SER A 96 -6.16 5.35 30.83
N PHE A 97 -6.34 4.06 30.56
CA PHE A 97 -7.08 3.11 31.38
C PHE A 97 -6.23 1.92 31.85
N GLU A 98 -6.51 1.43 33.07
CA GLU A 98 -6.07 0.11 33.53
C GLU A 98 -7.22 -0.67 34.18
N ASN A 99 -7.28 -1.99 33.95
CA ASN A 99 -8.07 -2.92 34.75
C ASN A 99 -7.28 -4.19 35.05
N SER A 100 -6.54 -4.16 36.15
CA SER A 100 -5.68 -5.29 36.55
C SER A 100 -6.44 -6.60 36.82
N ASP A 101 -7.74 -6.55 37.09
CA ASP A 101 -8.56 -7.72 37.48
C ASP A 101 -9.50 -8.21 36.36
N GLY A 102 -9.71 -7.46 35.27
CA GLY A 102 -10.69 -7.77 34.22
C GLY A 102 -10.58 -6.86 32.98
N GLY A 103 -11.62 -6.75 32.15
CA GLY A 103 -11.59 -5.95 30.91
C GLY A 103 -11.88 -4.47 31.14
N VAL A 104 -11.51 -3.56 30.23
CA VAL A 104 -11.81 -2.14 30.38
C VAL A 104 -13.26 -1.85 29.98
N PHE A 105 -13.59 -2.01 28.70
CA PHE A 105 -14.86 -1.65 28.09
C PHE A 105 -15.73 -2.88 27.80
N TYR A 106 -17.01 -2.80 28.16
CA TYR A 106 -18.07 -3.70 27.72
C TYR A 106 -19.07 -2.90 26.88
N VAL A 107 -19.22 -3.27 25.61
CA VAL A 107 -20.05 -2.59 24.61
C VAL A 107 -21.13 -3.55 24.11
N ASP A 108 -22.41 -3.18 24.26
CA ASP A 108 -23.54 -4.01 23.86
C ASP A 108 -24.54 -3.21 23.02
N SER A 109 -24.71 -3.59 21.75
CA SER A 109 -25.62 -2.95 20.81
C SER A 109 -25.44 -1.41 20.76
N SER A 110 -24.19 -0.93 20.80
CA SER A 110 -23.80 0.49 20.97
C SER A 110 -22.48 0.76 20.25
N ASN A 111 -22.11 2.04 20.14
CA ASN A 111 -20.91 2.51 19.43
C ASN A 111 -19.88 3.08 20.41
N LEU A 112 -18.61 2.72 20.25
CA LEU A 112 -17.48 3.21 21.04
C LEU A 112 -16.38 3.73 20.12
N PHE A 113 -15.95 4.98 20.34
CA PHE A 113 -14.84 5.61 19.64
C PHE A 113 -13.71 5.91 20.63
N LEU A 114 -12.50 5.50 20.29
CA LEU A 114 -11.28 5.70 21.09
C LEU A 114 -10.25 6.45 20.25
N SER A 115 -9.87 7.66 20.67
CA SER A 115 -8.83 8.45 20.01
C SER A 115 -7.74 8.81 21.02
N ASN A 116 -6.47 8.47 20.74
CA ASN A 116 -5.37 8.70 21.68
C ASN A 116 -5.62 8.12 23.09
N VAL A 117 -6.10 6.87 23.14
CA VAL A 117 -6.44 6.16 24.37
C VAL A 117 -5.42 5.06 24.65
N ASP A 118 -4.78 5.12 25.82
CA ASP A 118 -3.85 4.08 26.28
C ASP A 118 -4.57 3.04 27.14
N ILE A 119 -4.60 1.78 26.72
CA ILE A 119 -5.02 0.65 27.57
C ILE A 119 -3.82 -0.23 27.88
N SER A 120 -3.42 -0.27 29.16
CA SER A 120 -2.26 -1.04 29.58
C SER A 120 -2.50 -1.90 30.82
N ASP A 121 -1.66 -2.93 30.99
CA ASP A 121 -1.61 -3.82 32.18
C ASP A 121 -2.98 -4.43 32.58
N SER A 122 -3.90 -4.57 31.62
CA SER A 122 -5.30 -4.96 31.86
C SER A 122 -5.58 -6.45 31.64
N GLY A 123 -6.73 -6.94 32.10
CA GLY A 123 -7.30 -8.21 31.64
C GLY A 123 -6.92 -9.48 32.39
N SER A 124 -6.06 -9.43 33.42
CA SER A 124 -5.38 -10.64 33.94
C SER A 124 -6.29 -11.83 34.32
N ASN A 125 -7.57 -11.58 34.65
CA ASN A 125 -8.61 -12.60 34.84
C ASN A 125 -9.81 -12.51 33.87
N SER A 126 -9.82 -11.56 32.93
CA SER A 126 -10.85 -11.44 31.89
C SER A 126 -10.88 -12.68 31.03
N THR A 127 -12.09 -13.12 30.69
CA THR A 127 -12.28 -14.20 29.72
C THR A 127 -12.69 -13.70 28.34
N LYS A 128 -13.04 -12.41 28.20
CA LYS A 128 -13.58 -11.80 27.00
C LYS A 128 -13.17 -10.31 26.96
N GLY A 129 -12.13 -9.97 26.19
CA GLY A 129 -11.61 -8.61 26.09
C GLY A 129 -10.82 -8.17 27.33
N ALA A 130 -9.50 -8.00 27.20
CA ALA A 130 -8.70 -7.32 28.22
C ALA A 130 -8.85 -5.79 28.14
N GLY A 131 -9.01 -5.26 26.93
CA GLY A 131 -9.41 -3.89 26.65
C GLY A 131 -10.92 -3.82 26.39
N VAL A 132 -11.36 -4.30 25.24
CA VAL A 132 -12.76 -4.13 24.76
C VAL A 132 -13.46 -5.47 24.58
N TYR A 133 -14.73 -5.56 24.98
CA TYR A 133 -15.64 -6.64 24.61
C TYR A 133 -16.91 -6.06 23.98
N ALA A 134 -17.08 -6.27 22.67
CA ALA A 134 -18.21 -5.77 21.88
C ALA A 134 -19.11 -6.92 21.40
N ILE A 135 -20.44 -6.73 21.49
CA ILE A 135 -21.44 -7.72 21.07
C ILE A 135 -22.73 -7.10 20.51
N ASN A 136 -23.54 -7.95 19.87
CA ASN A 136 -24.91 -7.64 19.45
C ASN A 136 -24.98 -6.48 18.44
N ASN A 137 -24.15 -6.50 17.40
CA ASN A 137 -23.97 -5.40 16.45
C ASN A 137 -23.46 -4.10 17.11
N ALA A 138 -22.58 -4.23 18.09
CA ALA A 138 -21.81 -3.10 18.59
C ALA A 138 -20.69 -2.76 17.59
N SER A 139 -20.41 -1.47 17.43
CA SER A 139 -19.31 -0.95 16.61
C SER A 139 -18.25 -0.35 17.52
N VAL A 140 -16.98 -0.62 17.21
CA VAL A 140 -15.82 -0.08 17.93
C VAL A 140 -14.87 0.52 16.91
N ASP A 141 -14.48 1.77 17.13
CA ASP A 141 -13.54 2.51 16.31
C ASP A 141 -12.37 2.99 17.18
N ILE A 142 -11.15 2.84 16.66
CA ILE A 142 -9.90 3.06 17.40
C ILE A 142 -8.90 3.77 16.49
N SER A 143 -8.41 4.94 16.91
CA SER A 143 -7.35 5.71 16.23
C SER A 143 -6.31 6.24 17.23
N GLY A 144 -5.06 6.39 16.79
CA GLY A 144 -3.97 6.99 17.58
C GLY A 144 -3.71 6.35 18.94
N SER A 145 -4.15 5.10 19.17
CA SER A 145 -4.28 4.52 20.51
C SER A 145 -3.25 3.43 20.79
N ALA A 146 -2.88 3.20 22.06
CA ALA A 146 -1.91 2.16 22.42
C ALA A 146 -2.50 1.09 23.34
N PHE A 147 -2.33 -0.18 22.97
CA PHE A 147 -2.74 -1.33 23.76
C PHE A 147 -1.52 -2.17 24.12
N SER A 148 -1.01 -1.98 25.34
CA SER A 148 0.28 -2.54 25.74
C SER A 148 0.20 -3.45 26.96
N SER A 149 0.93 -4.58 26.92
CA SER A 149 1.07 -5.51 28.05
C SER A 149 -0.25 -6.06 28.63
N ASN A 150 -1.31 -6.10 27.83
CA ASN A 150 -2.61 -6.61 28.27
C ASN A 150 -2.63 -8.14 28.29
N GLY A 151 -3.31 -8.72 29.27
CA GLY A 151 -3.23 -10.14 29.60
C GLY A 151 -4.57 -10.86 29.54
N GLY A 152 -4.84 -11.65 28.51
CA GLY A 152 -6.05 -12.46 28.38
C GLY A 152 -6.08 -13.77 29.16
N GLY A 153 -6.67 -13.78 30.35
CA GLY A 153 -7.03 -14.94 31.19
C GLY A 153 -6.39 -16.32 30.87
N THR A 154 -5.48 -16.80 31.73
CA THR A 154 -4.64 -18.02 31.56
C THR A 154 -5.32 -19.41 31.73
N SER A 155 -6.65 -19.51 31.65
CA SER A 155 -7.41 -20.71 32.04
C SER A 155 -7.71 -21.69 30.88
N SER A 156 -7.09 -22.87 30.91
CA SER A 156 -7.13 -23.97 29.90
C SER A 156 -8.47 -24.71 29.65
N THR A 157 -9.64 -24.06 29.70
CA THR A 157 -10.95 -24.74 29.55
C THR A 157 -11.78 -24.21 28.37
N ASN A 158 -11.48 -24.66 27.15
CA ASN A 158 -12.34 -24.78 25.95
C ASN A 158 -13.41 -23.68 25.64
N THR A 159 -13.10 -22.41 25.80
CA THR A 159 -13.81 -21.29 25.16
C THR A 159 -12.73 -20.33 24.67
N VAL A 160 -12.89 -19.72 23.48
CA VAL A 160 -11.99 -18.65 23.01
C VAL A 160 -11.88 -17.63 24.15
N LYS A 161 -10.66 -17.42 24.64
CA LYS A 161 -10.39 -16.59 25.82
C LYS A 161 -9.15 -15.77 25.58
N GLY A 162 -9.29 -14.46 25.82
CA GLY A 162 -8.16 -13.62 26.17
C GLY A 162 -7.67 -12.62 25.14
N ALA A 163 -8.41 -12.34 24.07
CA ALA A 163 -8.07 -11.19 23.24
C ALA A 163 -8.13 -9.88 24.02
N VAL A 164 -7.37 -8.90 23.56
CA VAL A 164 -7.46 -7.51 24.02
C VAL A 164 -8.80 -6.93 23.58
N VAL A 165 -9.16 -7.09 22.31
CA VAL A 165 -10.45 -6.76 21.73
C VAL A 165 -11.19 -8.05 21.37
N PHE A 166 -12.41 -8.21 21.86
CA PHE A 166 -13.23 -9.40 21.63
C PHE A 166 -14.56 -9.03 20.98
N LEU A 167 -14.90 -9.68 19.86
CA LEU A 167 -16.08 -9.41 19.04
C LEU A 167 -16.96 -10.67 18.93
N ASP A 168 -18.28 -10.51 18.96
CA ASP A 168 -19.27 -11.59 18.80
C ASP A 168 -20.64 -11.05 18.38
N ASP A 169 -21.51 -11.90 17.81
CA ASP A 169 -22.91 -11.61 17.48
C ASP A 169 -23.11 -10.30 16.68
N GLY A 170 -22.46 -10.17 15.51
CA GLY A 170 -22.67 -9.02 14.62
C GLY A 170 -21.74 -7.84 14.84
N ALA A 171 -20.80 -7.90 15.80
CA ALA A 171 -19.98 -6.76 16.17
C ALA A 171 -18.89 -6.43 15.13
N SER A 172 -18.62 -5.15 14.92
CA SER A 172 -17.59 -4.64 14.02
C SER A 172 -16.46 -3.93 14.78
N LEU A 173 -15.27 -3.93 14.19
CA LEU A 173 -14.09 -3.24 14.68
C LEU A 173 -13.36 -2.58 13.50
N ASN A 174 -13.18 -1.27 13.61
CA ASN A 174 -12.28 -0.50 12.75
C ASN A 174 -11.09 -0.04 13.59
N VAL A 175 -9.88 -0.21 13.05
CA VAL A 175 -8.66 0.30 13.66
C VAL A 175 -7.88 1.05 12.60
N HIS A 176 -7.58 2.31 12.91
CA HIS A 176 -6.95 3.26 12.01
C HIS A 176 -5.54 3.63 12.49
N SER A 177 -4.91 4.48 11.69
CA SER A 177 -3.55 5.01 11.82
C SER A 177 -3.17 5.46 13.24
N GLY A 178 -1.87 5.36 13.50
CA GLY A 178 -1.28 5.70 14.80
C GLY A 178 -1.65 4.72 15.94
N THR A 179 -2.32 3.60 15.65
CA THR A 179 -2.67 2.59 16.65
C THR A 179 -1.61 1.49 16.76
N ILE A 180 -1.23 1.13 17.99
CA ILE A 180 -0.24 0.06 18.22
C ILE A 180 -0.77 -0.95 19.26
N PHE A 181 -0.69 -2.23 18.90
CA PHE A 181 -0.91 -3.36 19.80
C PHE A 181 0.41 -4.08 20.09
N GLU A 182 0.99 -3.81 21.26
CA GLU A 182 2.31 -4.33 21.60
C GLU A 182 2.38 -5.18 22.88
N ASN A 183 3.21 -6.21 22.85
CA ASN A 183 3.56 -7.02 24.02
C ASN A 183 2.34 -7.65 24.73
N ASN A 184 1.23 -7.83 24.02
CA ASN A 184 0.01 -8.41 24.61
C ASN A 184 0.14 -9.92 24.73
N MET A 185 -0.49 -10.49 25.76
CA MET A 185 -0.40 -11.91 26.06
C MET A 185 -1.78 -12.54 26.26
N ALA A 186 -2.20 -13.40 25.35
CA ALA A 186 -3.48 -14.12 25.46
C ALA A 186 -3.33 -15.65 25.57
N TYR A 187 -4.39 -16.31 26.02
CA TYR A 187 -4.47 -17.77 25.85
C TYR A 187 -4.79 -18.15 24.38
N GLN A 188 -5.72 -17.44 23.73
CA GLN A 188 -6.13 -17.58 22.32
C GLN A 188 -6.47 -16.19 21.73
N GLY A 189 -6.06 -15.91 20.49
CA GLY A 189 -6.40 -14.70 19.72
C GLY A 189 -5.79 -13.43 20.29
N GLY A 190 -4.46 -13.29 20.15
CA GLY A 190 -3.60 -12.44 20.98
C GLY A 190 -4.14 -11.05 21.29
N VAL A 191 -4.53 -10.35 20.24
CA VAL A 191 -4.97 -8.96 20.30
C VAL A 191 -6.44 -8.87 19.96
N ILE A 192 -6.84 -9.34 18.78
CA ILE A 192 -8.22 -9.30 18.30
C ILE A 192 -8.75 -10.73 18.20
N ALA A 193 -9.93 -10.99 18.76
CA ALA A 193 -10.64 -12.23 18.53
C ALA A 193 -12.11 -12.01 18.18
N GLY A 194 -12.53 -12.64 17.10
CA GLY A 194 -13.88 -12.60 16.56
C GLY A 194 -14.52 -13.97 16.50
N LEU A 195 -15.82 -14.05 16.82
CA LEU A 195 -16.61 -15.29 16.76
C LEU A 195 -17.57 -15.29 15.57
N ASP A 196 -18.83 -14.93 15.79
CA ASP A 196 -19.91 -15.10 14.81
C ASP A 196 -20.36 -13.76 14.21
N ASP A 197 -20.35 -13.69 12.88
CA ASP A 197 -20.87 -12.57 12.08
C ASP A 197 -20.15 -11.25 12.38
N VAL A 198 -18.82 -11.30 12.47
CA VAL A 198 -17.99 -10.14 12.84
C VAL A 198 -17.22 -9.58 11.66
N GLU A 199 -16.96 -8.29 11.72
CA GLU A 199 -16.20 -7.53 10.71
C GLU A 199 -14.99 -6.87 11.39
N VAL A 200 -13.82 -7.02 10.77
CA VAL A 200 -12.57 -6.45 11.28
C VAL A 200 -11.84 -5.77 10.12
N THR A 201 -11.71 -4.45 10.23
CA THR A 201 -10.96 -3.60 9.31
C THR A 201 -9.79 -2.98 10.06
N VAL A 202 -8.60 -3.04 9.47
CA VAL A 202 -7.34 -2.59 10.05
C VAL A 202 -6.54 -1.87 8.98
N ASP A 203 -6.20 -0.61 9.23
CA ASP A 203 -5.42 0.22 8.32
C ASP A 203 -4.35 1.00 9.09
N ASP A 204 -3.09 0.93 8.64
CA ASP A 204 -1.92 1.55 9.28
C ASP A 204 -1.76 1.21 10.78
N VAL A 205 -1.67 -0.09 11.09
CA VAL A 205 -1.60 -0.58 12.47
C VAL A 205 -0.40 -1.49 12.73
N GLY A 206 0.28 -1.24 13.86
CA GLY A 206 1.37 -2.08 14.34
C GLY A 206 0.93 -3.19 15.32
N PHE A 207 1.08 -4.46 14.95
CA PHE A 207 0.91 -5.62 15.83
C PHE A 207 2.26 -6.21 16.22
N LEU A 208 2.80 -5.76 17.35
CA LEU A 208 4.21 -5.99 17.70
C LEU A 208 4.38 -6.95 18.89
N ASN A 209 5.17 -8.00 18.71
CA ASN A 209 5.62 -8.90 19.79
C ASN A 209 4.48 -9.54 20.60
N ASN A 210 3.31 -9.74 20.01
CA ASN A 210 2.18 -10.34 20.73
C ASN A 210 2.37 -11.85 20.88
N THR A 211 2.01 -12.35 22.06
CA THR A 211 2.36 -13.71 22.48
C THR A 211 1.13 -14.50 22.92
N VAL A 212 0.85 -15.63 22.26
CA VAL A 212 -0.29 -16.48 22.63
C VAL A 212 0.09 -17.90 22.98
N LEU A 213 -0.76 -18.58 23.74
CA LEU A 213 -0.54 -19.97 24.18
C LEU A 213 -1.23 -21.03 23.32
N SER A 214 -2.05 -20.63 22.35
CA SER A 214 -2.82 -21.60 21.58
C SER A 214 -2.98 -21.29 20.10
N ARG A 215 -3.58 -20.18 19.62
CA ARG A 215 -3.80 -19.89 18.17
C ARG A 215 -3.95 -18.39 17.94
N GLY A 216 -3.56 -17.90 16.75
CA GLY A 216 -3.73 -16.51 16.29
C GLY A 216 -2.96 -15.52 17.16
N GLY A 217 -1.69 -15.25 16.83
CA GLY A 217 -0.83 -14.45 17.70
C GLY A 217 -1.20 -12.97 17.82
N ALA A 218 -1.84 -12.41 16.79
CA ALA A 218 -2.44 -11.10 16.78
C ALA A 218 -3.96 -11.21 16.57
N ILE A 219 -4.40 -11.82 15.47
CA ILE A 219 -5.81 -11.89 15.07
C ILE A 219 -6.30 -13.33 15.04
N LEU A 220 -7.50 -13.56 15.57
CA LEU A 220 -8.19 -14.86 15.55
C LEU A 220 -9.67 -14.70 15.18
N LEU A 221 -10.06 -15.17 14.00
CA LEU A 221 -11.47 -15.30 13.59
C LEU A 221 -11.90 -16.77 13.61
N PHE A 222 -12.85 -17.08 14.48
CA PHE A 222 -13.28 -18.46 14.76
C PHE A 222 -14.80 -18.56 14.95
N PRO A 223 -15.58 -18.65 13.86
CA PRO A 223 -17.02 -18.78 13.95
C PRO A 223 -17.44 -20.05 14.66
N THR A 224 -18.43 -19.92 15.54
CA THR A 224 -19.02 -21.03 16.28
C THR A 224 -20.18 -21.66 15.53
N SER A 225 -20.75 -20.94 14.56
CA SER A 225 -21.78 -21.39 13.63
C SER A 225 -21.23 -21.60 12.22
N SER A 226 -21.64 -22.69 11.56
CA SER A 226 -21.26 -22.97 10.17
C SER A 226 -22.01 -22.14 9.13
N THR A 227 -22.79 -21.14 9.55
CA THR A 227 -23.52 -20.21 8.68
C THR A 227 -23.10 -18.78 8.89
N SER A 228 -22.26 -18.53 9.90
CA SER A 228 -21.77 -17.19 10.16
C SER A 228 -20.67 -16.86 9.17
N VAL A 229 -20.68 -15.63 8.70
CA VAL A 229 -19.73 -15.09 7.74
C VAL A 229 -18.99 -13.97 8.46
N ASN A 230 -17.68 -14.11 8.57
CA ASN A 230 -16.85 -13.05 9.10
C ASN A 230 -16.16 -12.32 7.95
N GLU A 231 -15.56 -11.17 8.23
CA GLU A 231 -14.79 -10.40 7.27
C GLU A 231 -13.49 -9.92 7.92
N LEU A 232 -12.41 -9.92 7.14
CA LEU A 232 -11.09 -9.45 7.55
C LEU A 232 -10.42 -8.68 6.41
N ASN A 233 -10.34 -7.37 6.56
CA ASN A 233 -9.66 -6.48 5.61
C ASN A 233 -8.50 -5.81 6.35
N ILE A 234 -7.29 -5.96 5.81
CA ILE A 234 -6.08 -5.39 6.40
C ILE A 234 -5.28 -4.69 5.30
N SER A 235 -4.97 -3.41 5.53
CA SER A 235 -4.15 -2.57 4.68
C SER A 235 -3.01 -1.91 5.45
N ASN A 236 -1.90 -1.63 4.77
CA ASN A 236 -0.82 -0.74 5.23
C ASN A 236 -0.25 -1.07 6.64
N SER A 237 -0.28 -2.34 7.04
CA SER A 237 -0.11 -2.73 8.45
C SER A 237 1.09 -3.64 8.67
N THR A 238 1.64 -3.62 9.89
CA THR A 238 2.80 -4.45 10.25
C THR A 238 2.47 -5.48 11.33
N PHE A 239 2.78 -6.74 11.05
CA PHE A 239 2.76 -7.84 12.01
C PHE A 239 4.18 -8.32 12.28
N SER A 240 4.83 -7.80 13.31
CA SER A 240 6.22 -8.19 13.63
C SER A 240 6.35 -8.96 14.96
N GLY A 241 7.06 -10.09 14.91
CA GLY A 241 7.45 -10.85 16.10
C GLY A 241 6.31 -11.56 16.84
N ASN A 242 5.13 -11.70 16.22
CA ASN A 242 3.99 -12.34 16.85
C ASN A 242 4.23 -13.85 16.97
N THR A 243 3.98 -14.42 18.16
CA THR A 243 4.40 -15.79 18.46
C THR A 243 3.31 -16.61 19.15
N VAL A 244 3.06 -17.81 18.62
CA VAL A 244 2.23 -18.84 19.25
C VAL A 244 3.10 -19.87 19.98
N TYR A 245 3.10 -19.85 21.32
CA TYR A 245 3.75 -20.86 22.18
C TYR A 245 2.82 -22.02 22.54
N VAL A 246 3.40 -23.19 22.87
CA VAL A 246 2.65 -24.36 23.35
C VAL A 246 2.93 -24.67 24.82
N GLN A 247 1.90 -24.63 25.67
CA GLN A 247 1.88 -25.42 26.92
C GLN A 247 1.19 -26.78 26.69
N GLN A 248 1.95 -27.75 26.19
CA GLN A 248 1.59 -29.18 26.03
C GLN A 248 0.48 -29.51 25.00
N SER A 249 0.88 -30.09 23.85
CA SER A 249 0.09 -31.03 23.02
C SER A 249 -1.38 -30.67 22.74
N LEU A 250 -1.69 -29.38 22.53
CA LEU A 250 -3.00 -28.95 22.05
C LEU A 250 -2.99 -28.90 20.52
N SER A 251 -4.04 -29.42 19.89
CA SER A 251 -4.24 -29.35 18.44
C SER A 251 -4.59 -27.91 18.04
N GLY A 252 -3.86 -27.36 17.07
CA GLY A 252 -4.15 -26.10 16.36
C GLY A 252 -3.35 -24.86 16.79
N SER A 253 -2.11 -25.04 17.22
CA SER A 253 -1.14 -23.95 17.38
C SER A 253 -0.58 -23.44 16.07
N SER A 254 -1.47 -22.83 15.29
CA SER A 254 -1.22 -22.31 13.96
C SER A 254 -1.50 -20.81 13.90
N GLY A 255 -1.00 -20.13 12.86
CA GLY A 255 -1.24 -18.70 12.61
C GLY A 255 -0.50 -17.82 13.60
N GLY A 256 0.83 -17.71 13.43
CA GLY A 256 1.71 -16.99 14.36
C GLY A 256 1.34 -15.51 14.51
N ALA A 257 0.75 -14.89 13.48
CA ALA A 257 0.03 -13.62 13.55
C ALA A 257 -1.48 -13.82 13.36
N ILE A 258 -1.91 -14.38 12.23
CA ILE A 258 -3.33 -14.45 11.83
C ILE A 258 -3.83 -15.90 11.83
N TYR A 259 -5.00 -16.13 12.43
CA TYR A 259 -5.70 -17.41 12.33
C TYR A 259 -7.17 -17.18 11.95
N VAL A 260 -7.58 -17.69 10.79
CA VAL A 260 -8.95 -17.56 10.27
C VAL A 260 -9.55 -18.92 9.93
N THR A 261 -10.82 -19.11 10.28
CA THR A 261 -11.58 -20.32 9.96
C THR A 261 -13.02 -20.01 9.58
N GLY A 262 -13.67 -20.95 8.89
CA GLY A 262 -15.08 -20.82 8.51
C GLY A 262 -15.25 -19.88 7.32
N ILE A 263 -16.49 -19.53 6.98
CA ILE A 263 -16.73 -18.65 5.83
C ILE A 263 -16.25 -17.25 6.20
N THR A 264 -15.21 -16.78 5.53
CA THR A 264 -14.60 -15.49 5.82
C THR A 264 -14.02 -14.92 4.54
N ASP A 265 -14.36 -13.68 4.21
CA ASP A 265 -13.69 -12.96 3.13
C ASP A 265 -12.43 -12.31 3.72
N VAL A 266 -11.29 -12.49 3.04
CA VAL A 266 -9.97 -12.06 3.54
C VAL A 266 -9.25 -11.27 2.46
N GLN A 267 -8.88 -10.04 2.78
CA GLN A 267 -8.02 -9.18 1.97
C GLN A 267 -6.83 -8.71 2.80
N LEU A 268 -5.64 -8.89 2.25
CA LEU A 268 -4.37 -8.37 2.78
C LEU A 268 -3.72 -7.55 1.66
N LEU A 269 -3.58 -6.24 1.88
CA LEU A 269 -3.04 -5.28 0.90
C LEU A 269 -1.90 -4.50 1.56
N ASN A 270 -0.71 -4.44 0.97
CA ASN A 270 0.42 -3.71 1.57
C ASN A 270 0.67 -4.07 3.06
N VAL A 271 0.81 -5.36 3.36
CA VAL A 271 0.98 -5.85 4.74
C VAL A 271 2.35 -6.50 4.92
N ASP A 272 3.10 -6.01 5.90
CA ASP A 272 4.38 -6.60 6.30
C ASP A 272 4.19 -7.64 7.42
N PHE A 273 4.64 -8.87 7.17
CA PHE A 273 4.77 -9.93 8.15
C PHE A 273 6.24 -10.25 8.41
N ASP A 274 6.85 -9.63 9.42
CA ASP A 274 8.21 -9.98 9.84
C ASP A 274 8.26 -10.92 11.06
N ASN A 275 9.05 -11.99 10.95
CA ASN A 275 9.52 -12.79 12.09
C ASN A 275 8.38 -13.36 12.97
N ASN A 276 7.23 -13.65 12.36
CA ASN A 276 6.13 -14.31 13.07
C ASN A 276 6.38 -15.81 13.18
N SER A 277 5.98 -16.41 14.31
CA SER A 277 6.32 -17.80 14.59
C SER A 277 5.15 -18.63 15.13
N SER A 278 4.99 -19.79 14.51
CA SER A 278 4.00 -20.82 14.85
C SER A 278 4.67 -22.12 15.29
N LYS A 279 3.98 -22.89 16.13
CA LYS A 279 4.44 -24.21 16.61
C LYS A 279 3.79 -25.37 15.87
N LEU A 280 2.94 -25.09 14.88
CA LEU A 280 2.40 -26.07 13.94
C LEU A 280 2.45 -25.47 12.54
N ASP A 281 1.39 -24.79 12.09
CA ASP A 281 1.24 -24.41 10.69
C ASP A 281 1.11 -22.88 10.55
N GLY A 282 1.53 -22.30 9.43
CA GLY A 282 1.36 -20.88 9.12
C GLY A 282 2.07 -19.96 10.12
N GLY A 283 3.35 -19.70 9.91
CA GLY A 283 4.13 -18.83 10.81
C GLY A 283 3.60 -17.40 10.84
N ALA A 284 3.16 -16.86 9.70
CA ALA A 284 2.40 -15.62 9.63
C ALA A 284 0.90 -15.91 9.76
N ALA A 285 0.31 -16.59 8.78
CA ALA A 285 -1.13 -16.76 8.68
C ALA A 285 -1.58 -18.20 8.44
N TYR A 286 -2.74 -18.55 9.01
CA TYR A 286 -3.38 -19.84 8.84
C TYR A 286 -4.85 -19.66 8.46
N PHE A 287 -5.26 -20.32 7.38
CA PHE A 287 -6.61 -20.27 6.80
C PHE A 287 -7.22 -21.67 6.70
N GLU A 288 -8.41 -21.85 7.26
CA GLU A 288 -9.13 -23.14 7.17
C GLU A 288 -10.62 -23.01 6.87
N GLY A 289 -11.05 -23.51 5.70
CA GLY A 289 -12.46 -23.62 5.34
C GLY A 289 -13.13 -22.29 4.99
N ILE A 290 -12.35 -21.36 4.41
CA ILE A 290 -12.73 -20.00 3.99
C ILE A 290 -13.93 -19.98 3.04
N GLY A 291 -14.01 -20.91 2.08
CA GLY A 291 -15.15 -20.99 1.16
C GLY A 291 -15.31 -19.78 0.22
N GLY A 292 -14.24 -19.01 0.03
CA GLY A 292 -14.10 -17.83 -0.83
C GLY A 292 -12.64 -17.62 -1.26
N THR A 293 -12.31 -16.40 -1.66
CA THR A 293 -10.95 -15.98 -2.04
C THR A 293 -10.21 -15.39 -0.85
N VAL A 294 -8.93 -15.71 -0.73
CA VAL A 294 -7.96 -15.01 0.11
C VAL A 294 -7.11 -14.19 -0.86
N LEU A 295 -7.29 -12.88 -0.84
CA LEU A 295 -6.51 -11.94 -1.64
C LEU A 295 -5.30 -11.48 -0.82
N ILE A 296 -4.13 -11.59 -1.43
CA ILE A 296 -2.85 -11.15 -0.88
C ILE A 296 -2.16 -10.36 -1.99
N ASP A 297 -2.09 -9.06 -1.82
CA ASP A 297 -1.48 -8.18 -2.81
C ASP A 297 -0.49 -7.25 -2.13
N ASP A 298 0.64 -7.02 -2.79
CA ASP A 298 1.70 -6.14 -2.31
C ASP A 298 2.17 -6.43 -0.87
N CYS A 299 2.23 -7.71 -0.48
CA CYS A 299 2.56 -8.09 0.89
C CYS A 299 4.00 -8.61 1.01
N SER A 300 4.66 -8.29 2.13
CA SER A 300 5.97 -8.85 2.48
C SER A 300 5.87 -9.93 3.56
N PHE A 301 6.56 -11.05 3.36
CA PHE A 301 6.61 -12.17 4.28
C PHE A 301 8.05 -12.56 4.63
N GLU A 302 8.66 -11.79 5.51
CA GLU A 302 10.04 -12.02 5.93
C GLU A 302 10.15 -12.87 7.19
N ASN A 303 11.13 -13.78 7.21
CA ASN A 303 11.55 -14.49 8.44
C ASN A 303 10.46 -15.28 9.18
N ASN A 304 9.31 -15.53 8.56
CA ASN A 304 8.21 -16.25 9.19
C ASN A 304 8.54 -17.74 9.32
N THR A 305 8.18 -18.34 10.47
CA THR A 305 8.55 -19.73 10.78
C THR A 305 7.41 -20.58 11.35
N ALA A 306 7.35 -21.84 10.95
CA ALA A 306 6.40 -22.83 11.45
C ALA A 306 7.08 -24.19 11.72
N ASP A 307 6.78 -24.83 12.84
CA ASP A 307 7.35 -26.16 13.16
C ASP A 307 6.79 -27.31 12.26
N HIS A 308 5.73 -27.09 11.47
CA HIS A 308 5.08 -28.12 10.63
C HIS A 308 4.86 -27.70 9.17
N TYR A 309 3.84 -26.92 8.80
CA TYR A 309 3.54 -26.60 7.39
C TYR A 309 3.41 -25.11 7.13
N GLY A 310 3.95 -24.64 6.00
CA GLY A 310 3.80 -23.26 5.55
C GLY A 310 4.48 -22.27 6.48
N GLY A 311 5.74 -21.97 6.23
CA GLY A 311 6.51 -21.08 7.11
C GLY A 311 5.91 -19.70 7.25
N ALA A 312 5.32 -19.18 6.17
CA ALA A 312 4.50 -17.98 6.21
C ALA A 312 3.00 -18.37 6.25
N LEU A 313 2.52 -19.04 5.21
CA LEU A 313 1.10 -19.25 4.94
C LEU A 313 0.72 -20.72 4.94
N HIS A 314 -0.38 -21.06 5.62
CA HIS A 314 -1.00 -22.37 5.48
C HIS A 314 -2.49 -22.27 5.18
N GLY A 315 -2.92 -22.83 4.05
CA GLY A 315 -4.31 -22.88 3.63
C GLY A 315 -4.83 -24.31 3.55
N ARG A 316 -6.03 -24.58 4.08
CA ARG A 316 -6.70 -25.87 3.84
C ARG A 316 -8.22 -25.77 3.82
N SER A 317 -8.86 -26.71 3.13
CA SER A 317 -10.31 -26.92 3.28
C SER A 317 -10.65 -27.63 4.59
N ASP A 318 -11.78 -27.28 5.21
CA ASP A 318 -12.38 -27.99 6.37
C ASP A 318 -13.10 -29.30 5.97
N GLY A 319 -13.10 -29.64 4.67
CA GLY A 319 -13.83 -30.77 4.09
C GLY A 319 -15.25 -30.43 3.62
N SER A 320 -15.64 -29.15 3.64
CA SER A 320 -16.81 -28.58 2.96
C SER A 320 -16.61 -28.59 1.42
N LEU A 321 -17.71 -28.42 0.68
CA LEU A 321 -17.71 -28.44 -0.80
C LEU A 321 -17.30 -27.10 -1.44
N ALA A 322 -17.15 -26.02 -0.66
CA ALA A 322 -16.68 -24.74 -1.18
C ALA A 322 -15.15 -24.74 -1.22
N PRO A 323 -14.52 -24.45 -2.39
CA PRO A 323 -13.08 -24.30 -2.48
C PRO A 323 -12.62 -23.03 -1.75
N THR A 324 -11.38 -23.02 -1.30
CA THR A 324 -10.66 -21.78 -0.96
C THR A 324 -9.76 -21.43 -2.12
N TYR A 325 -9.80 -20.21 -2.62
CA TYR A 325 -8.91 -19.74 -3.68
C TYR A 325 -7.90 -18.76 -3.09
N PHE A 326 -6.64 -18.87 -3.48
CA PHE A 326 -5.60 -17.92 -3.09
C PHE A 326 -5.18 -17.15 -4.34
N GLU A 327 -5.24 -15.83 -4.25
CA GLU A 327 -4.71 -14.90 -5.23
C GLU A 327 -3.56 -14.17 -4.55
N ILE A 328 -2.35 -14.39 -5.04
CA ILE A 328 -1.13 -13.78 -4.51
C ILE A 328 -0.51 -12.98 -5.66
N SER A 329 -0.40 -11.67 -5.49
CA SER A 329 0.19 -10.76 -6.47
C SER A 329 1.15 -9.78 -5.82
N ASN A 330 2.15 -9.31 -6.59
CA ASN A 330 3.06 -8.23 -6.21
C ASN A 330 3.77 -8.43 -4.86
N SER A 331 3.90 -9.68 -4.40
CA SER A 331 4.29 -9.98 -3.02
C SER A 331 5.69 -10.59 -2.93
N GLU A 332 6.29 -10.52 -1.75
CA GLU A 332 7.60 -11.10 -1.49
C GLU A 332 7.60 -12.11 -0.33
N PHE A 333 8.30 -13.23 -0.50
CA PHE A 333 8.52 -14.24 0.53
C PHE A 333 10.02 -14.52 0.67
N VAL A 334 10.62 -14.03 1.76
CA VAL A 334 12.08 -14.06 1.94
C VAL A 334 12.50 -14.75 3.23
N GLN A 335 13.53 -15.60 3.10
CA GLN A 335 14.31 -16.12 4.23
C GLN A 335 15.78 -15.71 4.08
N PRO A 336 16.48 -15.37 5.18
CA PRO A 336 17.84 -14.90 5.11
C PRO A 336 18.76 -16.05 4.71
N SER A 337 19.66 -15.81 3.75
CA SER A 337 20.65 -16.77 3.22
C SER A 337 21.55 -17.45 4.27
N SER A 338 21.57 -16.93 5.50
CA SER A 338 22.29 -17.48 6.66
C SER A 338 21.46 -18.41 7.56
N ALA A 339 20.20 -18.68 7.23
CA ALA A 339 19.34 -19.64 7.92
C ALA A 339 19.93 -21.06 7.81
N VAL A 340 20.72 -21.46 8.80
CA VAL A 340 21.35 -22.79 8.82
C VAL A 340 20.37 -23.82 9.40
N CYS A 341 19.57 -24.43 8.54
CA CYS A 341 18.67 -25.53 8.87
C CYS A 341 19.41 -26.88 8.83
N PHE A 342 20.10 -27.22 9.91
CA PHE A 342 20.60 -28.58 10.09
C PHE A 342 20.07 -29.20 11.38
N GLY A 343 18.92 -29.86 11.26
CA GLY A 343 18.43 -30.86 12.21
C GLY A 343 17.21 -30.45 13.02
N THR A 344 16.38 -31.45 13.32
CA THR A 344 15.11 -31.35 14.09
C THR A 344 15.18 -30.35 15.26
N GLY A 345 14.33 -29.32 15.23
CA GLY A 345 14.25 -28.27 16.26
C GLY A 345 15.16 -27.06 16.03
N SER A 346 15.51 -26.75 14.79
CA SER A 346 16.07 -25.47 14.38
C SER A 346 14.97 -24.40 14.35
N THR A 347 15.14 -23.30 15.09
CA THR A 347 14.15 -22.20 15.22
C THR A 347 14.28 -21.12 14.13
N LEU A 348 14.88 -21.44 12.99
CA LEU A 348 15.29 -20.48 11.95
C LEU A 348 14.94 -20.99 10.54
N CYS A 349 13.94 -21.86 10.41
CA CYS A 349 13.59 -22.50 9.14
C CYS A 349 12.13 -22.21 8.84
N GLY A 350 11.81 -21.84 7.59
CA GLY A 350 10.45 -21.62 7.09
C GLY A 350 9.46 -22.65 7.62
N ALA A 351 9.53 -23.90 7.14
CA ALA A 351 8.77 -25.00 7.73
C ALA A 351 9.59 -26.29 7.83
N GLU A 352 9.31 -27.13 8.85
CA GLU A 352 9.89 -28.48 8.82
C GLU A 352 9.25 -29.32 7.68
N GLY A 353 7.96 -29.20 7.37
CA GLY A 353 7.21 -30.10 6.46
C GLY A 353 6.98 -29.61 5.02
N LEU A 354 5.72 -29.65 4.57
CA LEU A 354 5.22 -29.16 3.28
C LEU A 354 5.29 -27.63 3.22
N GLY A 355 5.88 -27.08 2.14
CA GLY A 355 5.92 -25.65 1.84
C GLY A 355 6.79 -24.87 2.82
N GLY A 356 7.99 -24.44 2.41
CA GLY A 356 8.84 -23.60 3.27
C GLY A 356 8.23 -22.22 3.50
N PHE A 357 7.47 -21.68 2.55
CA PHE A 357 6.66 -20.47 2.73
C PHE A 357 5.17 -20.78 2.75
N VAL A 358 4.67 -21.37 1.66
CA VAL A 358 3.23 -21.56 1.43
C VAL A 358 2.89 -23.03 1.39
N ALA A 359 1.91 -23.44 2.19
CA ALA A 359 1.45 -24.82 2.23
C ALA A 359 -0.06 -24.92 2.06
N LEU A 360 -0.50 -25.60 1.00
CA LEU A 360 -1.92 -25.78 0.68
C LEU A 360 -2.33 -27.25 0.81
N GLY A 361 -3.27 -27.52 1.70
CA GLY A 361 -3.76 -28.87 1.98
C GLY A 361 -2.86 -29.67 2.93
N THR A 362 -3.16 -30.96 3.13
CA THR A 362 -2.37 -31.83 4.03
C THR A 362 -2.25 -33.28 3.54
N PRO A 363 -1.06 -33.91 3.67
CA PRO A 363 -0.84 -35.32 3.31
C PRO A 363 -1.62 -36.35 4.14
N GLN A 364 -2.03 -35.98 5.36
CA GLN A 364 -2.64 -36.91 6.34
C GLN A 364 -4.17 -36.94 6.30
N SER A 365 -4.81 -36.10 5.49
CA SER A 365 -6.26 -36.03 5.39
C SER A 365 -6.82 -37.10 4.45
N THR A 366 -7.90 -37.78 4.87
CA THR A 366 -8.70 -38.64 3.99
C THR A 366 -9.75 -37.87 3.18
N GLN A 367 -9.89 -36.57 3.46
CA GLN A 367 -10.72 -35.61 2.72
C GLN A 367 -9.79 -34.62 2.07
N GLN A 368 -9.58 -34.82 0.78
CA GLN A 368 -8.57 -34.18 -0.01
C GLN A 368 -9.10 -32.77 -0.37
N SER A 369 -8.29 -31.74 -0.09
CA SER A 369 -8.73 -30.34 -0.01
C SER A 369 -8.97 -29.74 -1.40
N HIS A 370 -10.00 -28.88 -1.52
CA HIS A 370 -10.30 -28.10 -2.71
C HIS A 370 -9.68 -26.71 -2.54
N VAL A 371 -8.46 -26.52 -3.07
CA VAL A 371 -7.75 -25.24 -2.98
C VAL A 371 -7.15 -24.93 -4.35
N GLY A 372 -7.49 -23.77 -4.90
CA GLY A 372 -6.86 -23.22 -6.10
C GLY A 372 -5.87 -22.12 -5.74
N LEU A 373 -5.00 -21.77 -6.68
CA LEU A 373 -3.90 -20.83 -6.47
C LEU A 373 -3.61 -20.07 -7.76
N SER A 374 -3.53 -18.74 -7.69
CA SER A 374 -2.95 -17.86 -8.69
C SER A 374 -1.78 -17.12 -8.06
N ILE A 375 -0.66 -17.03 -8.79
CA ILE A 375 0.52 -16.27 -8.41
C ILE A 375 0.92 -15.41 -9.59
N LEU A 376 1.06 -14.11 -9.36
CA LEU A 376 1.48 -13.12 -10.35
C LEU A 376 2.54 -12.21 -9.74
N ASN A 377 3.60 -11.86 -10.48
CA ASN A 377 4.60 -10.87 -10.07
C ASN A 377 5.09 -11.06 -8.61
N THR A 378 5.38 -12.29 -8.21
CA THR A 378 5.68 -12.63 -6.81
C THR A 378 7.04 -13.31 -6.72
N ARG A 379 7.82 -12.94 -5.71
CA ARG A 379 9.18 -13.45 -5.48
C ARG A 379 9.25 -14.36 -4.25
N PHE A 380 9.84 -15.53 -4.41
CA PHE A 380 10.08 -16.53 -3.36
C PHE A 380 11.56 -16.85 -3.25
N GLU A 381 12.23 -16.33 -2.23
CA GLU A 381 13.67 -16.48 -2.03
C GLU A 381 14.03 -17.23 -0.74
N GLY A 382 14.84 -18.29 -0.87
CA GLY A 382 15.50 -18.93 0.27
C GLY A 382 14.59 -19.81 1.14
N GLY A 383 13.38 -20.13 0.67
CA GLY A 383 12.41 -20.97 1.38
C GLY A 383 12.96 -22.38 1.63
N GLU A 384 12.73 -22.91 2.83
CA GLU A 384 13.25 -24.22 3.22
C GLU A 384 12.22 -25.15 3.86
N ALA A 385 12.19 -26.40 3.37
CA ALA A 385 11.36 -27.52 3.82
C ALA A 385 12.23 -28.70 4.34
N ASP A 386 12.66 -28.65 5.61
CA ASP A 386 13.63 -29.59 6.22
C ASP A 386 13.00 -30.70 7.08
N ASN A 387 12.37 -31.70 6.43
CA ASN A 387 11.91 -32.92 7.12
C ASN A 387 12.07 -34.18 6.31
N SER A 388 12.75 -35.14 6.93
CA SER A 388 13.13 -36.42 6.34
C SER A 388 11.96 -37.31 5.89
N GLN A 389 10.71 -36.96 6.19
CA GLN A 389 9.49 -37.68 5.82
C GLN A 389 8.48 -36.83 5.04
N GLU A 390 8.48 -35.51 5.21
CA GLU A 390 7.43 -34.60 4.68
C GLU A 390 8.00 -33.29 4.08
N GLY A 391 9.33 -33.11 3.97
CA GLY A 391 9.99 -31.91 3.43
C GLY A 391 9.83 -31.78 1.92
N LEU A 392 8.75 -31.13 1.49
CA LEU A 392 8.27 -31.06 0.11
C LEU A 392 7.95 -29.62 -0.25
N GLY A 393 8.43 -29.11 -1.39
CA GLY A 393 8.18 -27.73 -1.81
C GLY A 393 8.95 -26.73 -0.95
N GLY A 394 10.16 -26.34 -1.34
CA GLY A 394 10.97 -25.40 -0.55
C GLY A 394 10.32 -24.02 -0.45
N ALA A 395 9.64 -23.56 -1.49
CA ALA A 395 8.77 -22.39 -1.42
C ALA A 395 7.33 -22.82 -1.18
N ILE A 396 6.76 -23.57 -2.12
CA ILE A 396 5.32 -23.87 -2.18
C ILE A 396 5.08 -25.37 -2.16
N GLY A 397 4.22 -25.83 -1.26
CA GLY A 397 3.81 -27.22 -1.17
C GLY A 397 2.29 -27.39 -1.24
N ILE A 398 1.82 -28.11 -2.25
CA ILE A 398 0.39 -28.28 -2.57
C ILE A 398 0.01 -29.76 -2.50
N TYR A 399 -1.04 -30.06 -1.75
CA TYR A 399 -1.55 -31.42 -1.55
C TYR A 399 -3.10 -31.44 -1.58
N THR A 400 -3.69 -31.49 -2.79
CA THR A 400 -5.11 -31.18 -3.04
C THR A 400 -5.83 -32.17 -4.01
N ASN A 401 -7.07 -31.79 -4.38
CA ASN A 401 -7.94 -32.22 -5.48
C ASN A 401 -7.34 -32.10 -6.90
N THR A 402 -7.71 -32.96 -7.86
CA THR A 402 -7.43 -32.76 -9.30
C THR A 402 -8.45 -31.84 -10.00
N ASP A 403 -9.09 -30.92 -9.27
CA ASP A 403 -10.25 -30.14 -9.75
C ASP A 403 -10.06 -28.62 -9.66
N HIS A 404 -8.83 -28.16 -9.43
CA HIS A 404 -8.45 -26.75 -9.37
C HIS A 404 -7.27 -26.49 -10.32
N SER A 405 -7.21 -25.28 -10.87
CA SER A 405 -6.06 -24.77 -11.61
C SER A 405 -5.04 -24.15 -10.67
N ILE A 406 -3.79 -24.14 -11.11
CA ILE A 406 -2.67 -23.44 -10.51
C ILE A 406 -2.05 -22.60 -11.62
N SER A 407 -2.01 -21.28 -11.46
CA SER A 407 -1.28 -20.37 -12.36
C SER A 407 -0.10 -19.74 -11.64
N ILE A 408 1.01 -19.61 -12.36
CA ILE A 408 2.24 -18.96 -11.90
C ILE A 408 2.77 -18.15 -13.07
N GLU A 409 2.75 -16.84 -12.94
CA GLU A 409 3.02 -15.90 -14.02
C GLU A 409 3.98 -14.81 -13.53
N HIS A 410 4.96 -14.45 -14.35
CA HIS A 410 5.90 -13.35 -14.05
C HIS A 410 6.57 -13.46 -12.67
N SER A 411 6.81 -14.67 -12.17
CA SER A 411 7.18 -14.90 -10.77
C SER A 411 8.57 -15.52 -10.63
N GLU A 412 9.23 -15.27 -9.50
CA GLU A 412 10.60 -15.69 -9.24
C GLU A 412 10.70 -16.69 -8.09
N PHE A 413 11.47 -17.76 -8.30
CA PHE A 413 11.76 -18.79 -7.31
C PHE A 413 13.26 -19.01 -7.21
N ILE A 414 13.87 -18.43 -6.19
CA ILE A 414 15.33 -18.33 -6.06
C ILE A 414 15.80 -19.09 -4.82
N SER A 415 16.82 -19.94 -4.99
CA SER A 415 17.54 -20.59 -3.88
C SER A 415 16.68 -21.39 -2.89
N ASN A 416 15.50 -21.86 -3.30
CA ASN A 416 14.61 -22.63 -2.43
C ASN A 416 15.08 -24.07 -2.26
N ARG A 417 14.85 -24.66 -1.08
CA ARG A 417 15.39 -25.97 -0.70
C ARG A 417 14.34 -26.90 -0.10
N ALA A 418 14.26 -28.13 -0.61
CA ALA A 418 13.45 -29.20 -0.02
C ALA A 418 14.26 -30.47 0.28
N GLU A 419 13.93 -31.19 1.37
CA GLU A 419 14.63 -32.45 1.67
C GLU A 419 14.26 -33.61 0.71
N LEU A 420 13.03 -33.63 0.19
CA LEU A 420 12.49 -34.77 -0.56
C LEU A 420 12.16 -34.48 -2.03
N SER A 421 11.33 -33.50 -2.36
CA SER A 421 10.92 -33.24 -3.76
C SER A 421 10.38 -31.82 -3.95
N GLY A 422 10.56 -31.27 -5.14
CA GLY A 422 10.13 -29.92 -5.48
C GLY A 422 10.94 -28.88 -4.72
N GLY A 423 12.17 -28.58 -5.17
CA GLY A 423 13.03 -27.64 -4.45
C GLY A 423 12.40 -26.26 -4.29
N ALA A 424 11.65 -25.80 -5.29
CA ALA A 424 10.74 -24.66 -5.19
C ALA A 424 9.31 -25.14 -4.91
N ILE A 425 8.74 -25.90 -5.84
CA ILE A 425 7.30 -26.20 -5.87
C ILE A 425 7.07 -27.71 -5.85
N PHE A 426 6.20 -28.16 -4.94
CA PHE A 426 5.68 -29.51 -4.90
C PHE A 426 4.17 -29.51 -5.10
N ILE A 427 3.67 -30.33 -6.01
CA ILE A 427 2.25 -30.46 -6.31
C ILE A 427 1.83 -31.92 -6.33
N TYR A 428 0.79 -32.22 -5.55
CA TYR A 428 0.05 -33.47 -5.61
C TYR A 428 -1.43 -33.20 -5.85
N GLY A 429 -1.89 -33.47 -7.07
CA GLY A 429 -3.27 -33.28 -7.51
C GLY A 429 -3.57 -31.86 -7.96
N ALA A 430 -3.84 -31.68 -9.26
CA ALA A 430 -4.40 -30.45 -9.82
C ALA A 430 -5.12 -30.79 -11.14
N ALA A 431 -6.03 -29.93 -11.59
CA ALA A 431 -6.53 -29.99 -12.95
C ALA A 431 -5.43 -29.51 -13.90
N GLU A 432 -4.91 -28.32 -13.66
CA GLU A 432 -3.97 -27.65 -14.56
C GLU A 432 -2.86 -26.99 -13.74
N LEU A 433 -1.64 -27.00 -14.29
CA LEU A 433 -0.52 -26.18 -13.85
C LEU A 433 -0.07 -25.37 -15.06
N ASN A 434 -0.20 -24.04 -14.98
CA ASN A 434 0.36 -23.11 -15.95
C ASN A 434 1.55 -22.37 -15.32
N VAL A 435 2.67 -22.34 -16.04
CA VAL A 435 3.86 -21.59 -15.66
C VAL A 435 4.27 -20.75 -16.87
N PHE A 436 4.17 -19.43 -16.74
CA PHE A 436 4.42 -18.49 -17.82
C PHE A 436 5.39 -17.41 -17.36
N ALA A 437 6.33 -17.00 -18.23
CA ALA A 437 7.23 -15.87 -17.99
C ALA A 437 7.94 -15.88 -16.61
N SER A 438 8.24 -17.07 -16.06
CA SER A 438 8.68 -17.21 -14.67
C SER A 438 10.13 -17.73 -14.57
N ILE A 439 10.81 -17.35 -13.49
CA ILE A 439 12.22 -17.64 -13.25
C ILE A 439 12.38 -18.62 -12.08
N PHE A 440 13.11 -19.71 -12.30
CA PHE A 440 13.43 -20.72 -11.31
C PHE A 440 14.94 -20.95 -11.26
N THR A 441 15.61 -20.32 -10.29
CA THR A 441 17.08 -20.37 -10.17
C THR A 441 17.54 -20.94 -8.84
N GLU A 442 18.62 -21.71 -8.90
CA GLU A 442 19.33 -22.24 -7.72
C GLU A 442 18.50 -23.11 -6.76
N ASN A 443 17.33 -23.62 -7.17
CA ASN A 443 16.49 -24.43 -6.29
C ASN A 443 17.05 -25.84 -6.13
N ARG A 444 16.97 -26.41 -4.92
CA ARG A 444 17.71 -27.63 -4.54
C ARG A 444 16.85 -28.66 -3.82
N VAL A 445 17.10 -29.93 -4.13
CA VAL A 445 16.57 -31.08 -3.40
C VAL A 445 17.70 -31.99 -2.89
N GLU A 446 17.72 -32.31 -1.60
CA GLU A 446 18.63 -31.61 -0.68
C GLU A 446 18.58 -32.13 0.76
N GLY A 447 19.38 -33.10 1.24
CA GLY A 447 19.33 -33.41 2.68
C GLY A 447 20.05 -34.64 3.23
N PRO A 448 20.12 -34.75 4.56
CA PRO A 448 20.87 -35.80 5.25
C PRO A 448 20.23 -37.20 5.13
N SER A 449 18.92 -37.27 4.85
CA SER A 449 18.20 -38.53 4.75
C SER A 449 18.39 -39.20 3.38
N SER A 450 19.27 -40.20 3.32
CA SER A 450 19.42 -41.07 2.15
C SER A 450 18.37 -42.20 2.12
N THR A 451 17.16 -42.01 2.68
CA THR A 451 16.17 -43.11 2.77
C THR A 451 15.10 -43.10 1.68
N TYR A 452 14.83 -41.95 1.07
CA TYR A 452 13.83 -41.75 0.02
C TYR A 452 14.50 -41.36 -1.30
N ASP A 453 13.71 -41.42 -2.37
CA ASP A 453 14.09 -40.94 -3.70
C ASP A 453 13.71 -39.47 -3.82
N ARG A 454 14.41 -38.75 -4.70
CA ARG A 454 14.29 -37.28 -4.80
C ARG A 454 13.99 -36.86 -6.23
N TYR A 455 13.15 -35.85 -6.38
CA TYR A 455 12.57 -35.50 -7.66
C TYR A 455 12.30 -34.00 -7.78
N GLY A 456 12.52 -33.43 -8.97
CA GLY A 456 12.15 -32.05 -9.29
C GLY A 456 12.98 -31.03 -8.52
N GLY A 457 14.12 -30.61 -9.07
CA GLY A 457 14.99 -29.63 -8.42
C GLY A 457 14.32 -28.28 -8.23
N SER A 458 13.42 -27.90 -9.13
CA SER A 458 12.50 -26.76 -8.97
C SER A 458 11.08 -27.27 -8.75
N ILE A 459 10.51 -27.96 -9.74
CA ILE A 459 9.09 -28.34 -9.75
C ILE A 459 8.93 -29.86 -9.70
N PHE A 460 8.10 -30.31 -8.77
CA PHE A 460 7.57 -31.67 -8.74
C PHE A 460 6.05 -31.66 -8.94
N ALA A 461 5.55 -32.42 -9.91
CA ALA A 461 4.13 -32.57 -10.17
C ALA A 461 3.70 -34.05 -10.22
N ASP A 462 2.70 -34.42 -9.41
CA ASP A 462 2.05 -35.73 -9.49
C ASP A 462 0.53 -35.60 -9.58
N SER A 463 -0.07 -36.43 -10.42
CA SER A 463 -1.52 -36.49 -10.63
C SER A 463 -2.13 -35.15 -11.06
N VAL A 464 -1.42 -34.45 -11.94
CA VAL A 464 -1.88 -33.22 -12.61
C VAL A 464 -2.44 -33.58 -13.99
N VAL A 465 -3.57 -33.01 -14.42
CA VAL A 465 -4.15 -33.37 -15.72
C VAL A 465 -3.36 -32.75 -16.87
N SER A 466 -3.19 -31.42 -16.85
CA SER A 466 -2.39 -30.67 -17.83
C SER A 466 -1.26 -29.90 -17.15
N VAL A 467 -0.07 -29.89 -17.76
CA VAL A 467 1.06 -29.06 -17.34
C VAL A 467 1.55 -28.27 -18.55
N SER A 468 1.51 -26.95 -18.47
CA SER A 468 2.06 -26.02 -19.46
C SER A 468 3.20 -25.22 -18.83
N ILE A 469 4.33 -25.15 -19.53
CA ILE A 469 5.47 -24.31 -19.16
C ILE A 469 5.90 -23.54 -20.41
N SER A 470 5.82 -22.21 -20.37
CA SER A 470 6.18 -21.36 -21.50
C SER A 470 6.94 -20.11 -21.08
N ASN A 471 7.78 -19.60 -21.99
CA ASN A 471 8.54 -18.35 -21.84
C ASN A 471 9.31 -18.23 -20.52
N SER A 472 9.76 -19.36 -19.97
CA SER A 472 10.30 -19.43 -18.60
C SER A 472 11.79 -19.75 -18.59
N LEU A 473 12.42 -19.53 -17.44
CA LEU A 473 13.83 -19.79 -17.22
C LEU A 473 14.04 -20.73 -16.03
N PHE A 474 14.83 -21.79 -16.23
CA PHE A 474 15.24 -22.71 -15.18
C PHE A 474 16.78 -22.82 -15.15
N GLY A 475 17.41 -22.15 -14.18
CA GLY A 475 18.86 -22.05 -14.05
C GLY A 475 19.42 -22.75 -12.80
N ALA A 476 20.50 -23.52 -12.94
CA ALA A 476 21.30 -24.03 -11.81
C ALA A 476 20.51 -24.85 -10.74
N ASN A 477 19.37 -25.44 -11.09
CA ASN A 477 18.58 -26.23 -10.16
C ASN A 477 19.18 -27.63 -9.96
N TYR A 478 19.04 -28.20 -8.77
CA TYR A 478 19.84 -29.35 -8.35
C TYR A 478 19.03 -30.43 -7.62
N VAL A 479 19.25 -31.70 -7.98
CA VAL A 479 18.73 -32.88 -7.25
C VAL A 479 19.84 -33.84 -6.85
N GLU A 480 20.09 -33.95 -5.54
CA GLU A 480 21.03 -34.90 -4.94
C GLU A 480 20.55 -36.36 -5.07
N GLN A 481 21.50 -37.30 -5.05
CA GLN A 481 21.24 -38.74 -5.06
C GLN A 481 20.50 -39.24 -3.81
N GLY A 482 19.27 -39.74 -4.01
CA GLY A 482 18.51 -40.51 -3.03
C GLY A 482 18.97 -41.97 -2.84
N ASN A 483 18.22 -42.73 -2.03
CA ASN A 483 18.57 -44.10 -1.59
C ASN A 483 18.67 -45.13 -2.72
N SER A 484 17.76 -45.06 -3.70
CA SER A 484 17.65 -46.06 -4.77
C SER A 484 18.53 -45.78 -5.99
N SER A 485 19.36 -44.72 -5.94
CA SER A 485 20.01 -44.07 -7.10
C SER A 485 19.07 -43.26 -8.00
N ASP A 486 17.83 -42.98 -7.60
CA ASP A 486 16.87 -42.16 -8.36
C ASP A 486 16.76 -40.74 -7.78
N GLY A 487 17.68 -39.84 -8.19
CA GLY A 487 17.44 -38.39 -8.18
C GLY A 487 17.11 -37.99 -9.62
N SER A 488 15.90 -37.48 -9.90
CA SER A 488 15.47 -37.24 -11.30
C SER A 488 14.79 -35.89 -11.49
N GLY A 489 14.95 -35.29 -12.68
CA GLY A 489 14.36 -33.99 -13.04
C GLY A 489 15.06 -32.86 -12.31
N GLY A 490 16.25 -32.45 -12.79
CA GLY A 490 17.03 -31.38 -12.17
C GLY A 490 16.30 -30.04 -12.15
N ALA A 491 15.41 -29.78 -13.10
CA ALA A 491 14.46 -28.67 -13.06
C ALA A 491 13.04 -29.18 -12.74
N VAL A 492 12.45 -29.95 -13.66
CA VAL A 492 11.06 -30.40 -13.57
C VAL A 492 10.96 -31.91 -13.57
N TYR A 493 10.17 -32.44 -12.65
CA TYR A 493 9.76 -33.84 -12.62
C TYR A 493 8.24 -33.95 -12.61
N ALA A 494 7.66 -34.76 -13.50
CA ALA A 494 6.25 -35.13 -13.38
C ALA A 494 5.97 -36.62 -13.54
N GLN A 495 5.09 -37.16 -12.70
CA GLN A 495 4.83 -38.60 -12.65
C GLN A 495 3.63 -39.06 -13.47
N ILE A 496 2.46 -38.45 -13.24
CA ILE A 496 1.21 -38.79 -13.93
C ILE A 496 0.63 -37.50 -14.47
N VAL A 497 0.83 -37.30 -15.77
CA VAL A 497 0.32 -36.14 -16.52
C VAL A 497 -0.43 -36.64 -17.76
N SER A 498 -1.54 -36.01 -18.12
CA SER A 498 -2.23 -36.36 -19.37
C SER A 498 -1.58 -35.61 -20.52
N ASP A 499 -1.56 -34.29 -20.43
CA ASP A 499 -1.07 -33.38 -21.47
C ASP A 499 0.06 -32.54 -20.89
N LEU A 500 1.19 -32.49 -21.59
CA LEU A 500 2.40 -31.82 -21.12
C LEU A 500 3.04 -31.04 -22.26
N ASP A 501 3.12 -29.74 -22.04
CA ASP A 501 3.47 -28.75 -23.03
C ASP A 501 4.62 -27.88 -22.49
N VAL A 502 5.73 -27.82 -23.24
CA VAL A 502 6.92 -27.04 -22.86
C VAL A 502 7.42 -26.25 -24.06
N TYR A 503 7.33 -24.92 -23.97
CA TYR A 503 7.58 -23.98 -25.06
C TYR A 503 8.56 -22.88 -24.66
N ASN A 504 9.40 -22.43 -25.60
CA ASN A 504 10.19 -21.20 -25.46
C ASN A 504 10.93 -21.08 -24.11
N THR A 505 11.36 -22.20 -23.54
CA THR A 505 11.91 -22.25 -22.18
C THR A 505 13.40 -22.50 -22.21
N ILE A 506 14.14 -21.76 -21.38
CA ILE A 506 15.59 -21.91 -21.21
C ILE A 506 15.87 -22.77 -19.98
N PHE A 507 16.61 -23.85 -20.19
CA PHE A 507 17.10 -24.73 -19.14
C PHE A 507 18.61 -24.74 -19.14
N SER A 508 19.23 -24.10 -18.15
CA SER A 508 20.68 -23.98 -18.05
C SER A 508 21.21 -24.56 -16.74
N GLU A 509 22.32 -25.29 -16.82
CA GLU A 509 23.12 -25.74 -15.66
C GLU A 509 22.38 -26.63 -14.65
N ASN A 510 21.20 -27.14 -15.01
CA ASN A 510 20.43 -28.00 -14.13
C ASN A 510 21.13 -29.36 -13.95
N GLU A 511 21.17 -29.84 -12.70
CA GLU A 511 21.86 -31.07 -12.32
C GLU A 511 20.92 -32.07 -11.65
N SER A 512 21.01 -33.32 -12.11
CA SER A 512 20.32 -34.46 -11.54
C SER A 512 21.28 -35.63 -11.37
N SER A 513 21.27 -36.26 -10.20
CA SER A 513 22.15 -37.41 -9.93
C SER A 513 21.83 -38.69 -10.74
N SER A 514 20.65 -38.79 -11.37
CA SER A 514 20.21 -39.97 -12.13
C SER A 514 19.64 -39.64 -13.50
N LYS A 515 18.35 -39.28 -13.61
CA LYS A 515 17.62 -39.20 -14.88
C LYS A 515 17.10 -37.79 -15.11
N GLY A 516 17.20 -37.30 -16.34
CA GLY A 516 16.63 -36.00 -16.69
C GLY A 516 17.33 -34.88 -15.94
N GLY A 517 18.50 -34.48 -16.43
CA GLY A 517 19.23 -33.30 -15.91
C GLY A 517 18.37 -32.05 -15.84
N VAL A 518 17.35 -31.97 -16.70
CA VAL A 518 16.33 -30.95 -16.71
C VAL A 518 14.96 -31.55 -16.45
N LEU A 519 14.46 -32.31 -17.43
CA LEU A 519 13.09 -32.81 -17.47
C LEU A 519 13.08 -34.31 -17.26
N SER A 520 12.23 -34.80 -16.35
CA SER A 520 12.02 -36.22 -16.15
C SER A 520 10.53 -36.55 -16.00
N PHE A 521 10.00 -37.31 -16.94
CA PHE A 521 8.58 -37.65 -16.99
C PHE A 521 8.32 -39.15 -17.03
N ASP A 522 7.39 -39.60 -16.18
CA ASP A 522 7.16 -41.02 -15.91
C ASP A 522 5.99 -41.59 -16.76
N THR A 523 4.80 -41.00 -16.66
CA THR A 523 3.61 -41.36 -17.46
C THR A 523 2.97 -40.09 -18.03
N VAL A 524 3.05 -39.94 -19.35
CA VAL A 524 2.48 -38.81 -20.12
C VAL A 524 1.62 -39.37 -21.27
N THR A 525 0.45 -38.79 -21.51
CA THR A 525 -0.41 -39.24 -22.63
C THR A 525 -0.02 -38.51 -23.91
N ASP A 526 -0.04 -37.19 -23.91
CA ASP A 526 0.43 -36.32 -25.00
C ASP A 526 1.53 -35.40 -24.52
N LEU A 527 2.54 -35.19 -25.38
CA LEU A 527 3.76 -34.47 -25.04
C LEU A 527 4.17 -33.57 -26.19
N GLU A 528 4.34 -32.28 -25.91
CA GLU A 528 4.90 -31.31 -26.84
C GLU A 528 6.09 -30.59 -26.17
N ILE A 529 7.27 -30.68 -26.77
CA ILE A 529 8.48 -29.96 -26.33
C ILE A 529 9.03 -29.23 -27.55
N ILE A 530 8.79 -27.93 -27.64
CA ILE A 530 9.07 -27.13 -28.83
C ILE A 530 9.83 -25.85 -28.46
N ASN A 531 10.80 -25.46 -29.29
CA ASN A 531 11.54 -24.19 -29.16
C ASN A 531 12.29 -23.98 -27.82
N ASN A 532 12.87 -25.04 -27.23
CA ASN A 532 13.56 -24.93 -25.94
C ASN A 532 15.09 -24.97 -26.08
N ASN A 533 15.77 -24.29 -25.15
CA ASN A 533 17.22 -24.33 -24.97
C ASN A 533 17.60 -25.22 -23.78
N VAL A 534 18.39 -26.25 -24.01
CA VAL A 534 18.86 -27.18 -22.97
C VAL A 534 20.39 -27.21 -22.93
N LEU A 535 20.96 -26.48 -21.98
CA LEU A 535 22.36 -26.09 -21.95
C LEU A 535 23.08 -26.60 -20.69
N SER A 536 24.26 -27.20 -20.89
CA SER A 536 25.23 -27.50 -19.82
C SER A 536 24.70 -28.32 -18.64
N THR A 537 23.72 -29.18 -18.90
CA THR A 537 23.05 -29.95 -17.84
C THR A 537 23.87 -31.16 -17.43
N VAL A 538 23.69 -31.60 -16.18
CA VAL A 538 24.42 -32.74 -15.62
C VAL A 538 23.44 -33.85 -15.24
N ALA A 539 23.56 -35.02 -15.86
CA ALA A 539 22.82 -36.21 -15.46
C ALA A 539 23.54 -37.52 -15.79
N ALA A 540 23.16 -38.61 -15.13
CA ALA A 540 23.65 -39.94 -15.49
C ALA A 540 22.97 -40.48 -16.75
N ASP A 541 21.66 -40.20 -16.90
CA ASP A 541 20.77 -40.75 -17.91
C ASP A 541 19.86 -39.64 -18.50
N GLY A 542 20.36 -38.89 -19.49
CA GLY A 542 19.55 -37.94 -20.25
C GLY A 542 19.46 -36.53 -19.64
N ALA A 543 19.55 -35.46 -20.45
CA ALA A 543 19.10 -34.12 -20.06
C ALA A 543 17.56 -34.10 -19.97
N VAL A 544 16.90 -34.76 -20.93
CA VAL A 544 15.46 -35.08 -20.91
C VAL A 544 15.27 -36.60 -20.83
N TRP A 545 14.50 -37.05 -19.85
CA TRP A 545 14.16 -38.47 -19.65
C TRP A 545 12.65 -38.71 -19.71
N LEU A 546 12.23 -39.62 -20.60
CA LEU A 546 10.82 -39.95 -20.84
C LEU A 546 10.60 -41.46 -20.72
N SER A 547 9.71 -41.88 -19.81
CA SER A 547 9.46 -43.31 -19.57
C SER A 547 8.27 -43.83 -20.39
N THR A 548 7.04 -43.51 -20.00
CA THR A 548 5.81 -44.05 -20.62
C THR A 548 5.03 -42.93 -21.32
N ILE A 549 5.28 -42.74 -22.61
CA ILE A 549 4.61 -41.71 -23.43
C ILE A 549 3.67 -42.38 -24.46
N THR A 550 2.44 -41.88 -24.62
CA THR A 550 1.47 -42.46 -25.59
C THR A 550 1.60 -41.85 -26.98
N SER A 551 1.63 -40.53 -27.08
CA SER A 551 1.89 -39.72 -28.26
C SER A 551 2.69 -38.47 -27.88
N GLY A 552 3.26 -37.79 -28.87
CA GLY A 552 3.99 -36.57 -28.65
C GLY A 552 5.14 -36.35 -29.64
N GLU A 553 5.60 -35.10 -29.69
CA GLU A 553 6.67 -34.63 -30.53
C GLU A 553 7.65 -33.71 -29.81
N ILE A 554 8.87 -33.70 -30.32
CA ILE A 554 9.97 -32.88 -29.81
C ILE A 554 10.57 -32.19 -31.03
N THR A 555 10.37 -30.89 -31.17
CA THR A 555 10.67 -30.17 -32.41
C THR A 555 11.41 -28.88 -32.11
N ASN A 556 12.38 -28.51 -32.95
CA ASN A 556 13.04 -27.21 -32.88
C ASN A 556 13.74 -26.88 -31.54
N ASN A 557 14.29 -27.87 -30.84
CA ASN A 557 15.03 -27.60 -29.58
C ASN A 557 16.55 -27.63 -29.79
N VAL A 558 17.27 -26.85 -28.99
CA VAL A 558 18.74 -26.86 -28.92
C VAL A 558 19.21 -27.62 -27.69
N PHE A 559 20.00 -28.67 -27.90
CA PHE A 559 20.66 -29.40 -26.82
C PHE A 559 22.18 -29.23 -26.93
N ALA A 560 22.78 -28.43 -26.05
CA ALA A 560 24.21 -28.13 -26.08
C ALA A 560 24.94 -28.41 -24.76
N GLU A 561 26.17 -28.92 -24.89
CA GLU A 561 27.14 -29.07 -23.79
C GLU A 561 26.71 -29.93 -22.60
N ASN A 562 25.68 -30.76 -22.78
CA ASN A 562 25.17 -31.61 -21.72
C ASN A 562 26.13 -32.76 -21.40
N LEU A 563 26.37 -33.00 -20.11
CA LEU A 563 27.24 -34.08 -19.64
C LEU A 563 26.60 -35.48 -19.73
N ALA A 564 25.38 -35.58 -20.28
CA ALA A 564 24.64 -36.81 -20.55
C ALA A 564 24.24 -36.97 -22.03
N ALA A 565 23.46 -38.02 -22.35
CA ALA A 565 22.63 -38.01 -23.56
C ALA A 565 21.67 -36.82 -23.49
N ALA A 566 21.33 -36.19 -24.61
CA ALA A 566 20.40 -35.07 -24.57
C ALA A 566 18.94 -35.54 -24.36
N LEU A 567 18.50 -36.59 -25.05
CA LEU A 567 17.16 -37.17 -24.90
C LEU A 567 17.22 -38.70 -24.71
N VAL A 568 16.50 -39.22 -23.71
CA VAL A 568 16.34 -40.66 -23.48
C VAL A 568 14.86 -41.01 -23.34
N THR A 569 14.39 -41.98 -24.13
CA THR A 569 12.99 -42.42 -24.09
C THR A 569 12.81 -43.94 -24.25
N ASP A 570 11.87 -44.51 -23.50
CA ASP A 570 11.44 -45.92 -23.62
C ASP A 570 10.34 -46.12 -24.67
N THR A 571 9.83 -45.04 -25.28
CA THR A 571 8.81 -45.05 -26.34
C THR A 571 9.36 -44.55 -27.68
N SER A 572 8.59 -44.68 -28.76
CA SER A 572 8.98 -44.17 -30.08
C SER A 572 8.26 -42.85 -30.33
N LEU A 573 8.99 -41.74 -30.26
CA LEU A 573 8.49 -40.38 -30.47
C LEU A 573 9.00 -39.80 -31.79
N SER A 574 8.31 -38.78 -32.29
CA SER A 574 8.83 -37.93 -33.36
C SER A 574 9.82 -36.93 -32.76
N ALA A 575 11.02 -36.88 -33.30
CA ALA A 575 11.98 -35.84 -32.97
C ALA A 575 12.54 -35.30 -34.29
N THR A 576 12.21 -34.05 -34.61
CA THR A 576 12.44 -33.42 -35.91
C THR A 576 13.11 -32.08 -35.71
N HIS A 577 14.16 -31.78 -36.48
CA HIS A 577 14.83 -30.47 -36.44
C HIS A 577 15.25 -30.09 -35.02
N ASN A 578 15.99 -30.96 -34.34
CA ASN A 578 16.59 -30.60 -33.05
C ASN A 578 18.09 -30.56 -33.24
N ASP A 579 18.74 -29.63 -32.57
CA ASP A 579 20.18 -29.44 -32.62
C ASP A 579 20.89 -30.08 -31.45
N TRP A 580 22.04 -30.70 -31.75
CA TRP A 580 22.75 -31.54 -30.79
C TRP A 580 24.25 -31.21 -30.79
N ASN A 581 24.68 -30.27 -29.94
CA ASN A 581 26.08 -29.87 -29.85
C ASN A 581 26.79 -30.38 -28.59
N ASN A 582 27.98 -30.96 -28.75
CA ASN A 582 28.92 -31.33 -27.67
C ASN A 582 28.37 -32.14 -26.47
N ASN A 583 27.28 -32.89 -26.66
CA ASN A 583 26.73 -33.78 -25.63
C ASN A 583 27.58 -35.07 -25.48
N THR A 584 27.81 -35.56 -24.25
CA THR A 584 28.73 -36.71 -24.01
C THR A 584 28.31 -38.02 -24.68
N SER A 585 27.03 -38.15 -25.07
CA SER A 585 26.59 -39.13 -26.06
C SER A 585 25.59 -38.53 -27.06
N ASN A 586 25.99 -38.44 -28.34
CA ASN A 586 25.14 -38.01 -29.46
C ASN A 586 24.03 -39.04 -29.82
N SER A 587 23.61 -39.90 -28.90
CA SER A 587 22.67 -41.00 -29.17
C SER A 587 21.61 -41.09 -28.09
N SER A 588 20.35 -41.12 -28.52
CA SER A 588 19.21 -41.46 -27.67
C SER A 588 19.35 -42.86 -27.07
N GLY A 589 19.13 -42.95 -25.77
CA GLY A 589 19.15 -44.21 -25.03
C GLY A 589 17.92 -45.08 -25.33
N ASN A 590 18.16 -46.40 -25.41
CA ASN A 590 17.24 -47.55 -25.41
C ASN A 590 16.18 -47.80 -26.50
N THR A 591 15.63 -46.82 -27.24
CA THR A 591 14.62 -47.11 -28.30
C THR A 591 14.89 -46.36 -29.61
N ILE A 592 14.48 -46.94 -30.75
CA ILE A 592 14.68 -46.39 -32.10
C ILE A 592 13.82 -45.12 -32.24
N ILE A 593 14.38 -43.96 -31.89
CA ILE A 593 13.91 -42.67 -32.40
C ILE A 593 14.08 -42.72 -33.92
N SER A 594 13.03 -42.37 -34.69
CA SER A 594 13.19 -42.07 -36.12
C SER A 594 13.91 -40.73 -36.19
N ILE A 595 15.24 -40.77 -36.06
CA ILE A 595 16.09 -39.59 -36.12
C ILE A 595 15.94 -39.00 -37.53
N GLY A 596 15.20 -37.90 -37.65
CA GLY A 596 15.53 -36.89 -38.64
C GLY A 596 16.92 -36.41 -38.28
N THR A 597 17.93 -36.72 -39.11
CA THR A 597 19.30 -36.24 -38.90
C THR A 597 19.44 -34.85 -39.53
N ASP A 598 18.51 -33.95 -39.23
CA ASP A 598 18.36 -32.63 -39.84
C ASP A 598 18.70 -31.46 -38.91
N GLY A 599 19.08 -31.72 -37.65
CA GLY A 599 19.82 -30.73 -36.85
C GLY A 599 21.08 -30.27 -37.60
N ASN A 600 21.22 -28.96 -37.76
CA ASN A 600 22.19 -28.30 -38.62
C ASN A 600 23.48 -27.89 -37.90
N ILE A 601 23.54 -27.93 -36.56
CA ILE A 601 24.72 -27.47 -35.82
C ILE A 601 25.87 -28.50 -35.88
N GLY A 602 26.95 -28.13 -36.57
CA GLY A 602 28.25 -28.80 -36.56
C GLY A 602 29.32 -28.11 -35.70
N ASP A 603 29.06 -26.90 -35.20
CA ASP A 603 29.97 -26.00 -34.46
C ASP A 603 29.33 -25.52 -33.13
N SER A 604 30.04 -24.76 -32.27
CA SER A 604 29.49 -24.30 -30.98
C SER A 604 28.42 -23.21 -31.19
N PRO A 605 27.29 -23.22 -30.43
CA PRO A 605 26.21 -22.25 -30.57
C PRO A 605 26.58 -20.83 -30.13
N GLY A 606 27.75 -20.59 -29.51
CA GLY A 606 28.28 -19.25 -29.21
C GLY A 606 27.32 -18.35 -28.42
N PHE A 607 27.48 -18.27 -27.09
CA PHE A 607 26.77 -17.33 -26.22
C PHE A 607 27.69 -16.16 -25.83
N THR A 608 27.13 -14.96 -25.64
CA THR A 608 27.87 -13.70 -25.45
C THR A 608 28.75 -13.70 -24.20
N SER A 609 28.26 -14.26 -23.08
CA SER A 609 29.00 -14.26 -21.80
C SER A 609 28.86 -15.55 -20.97
N TYR A 610 28.51 -16.69 -21.59
CA TYR A 610 28.38 -17.96 -20.85
C TYR A 610 29.70 -18.46 -20.26
N THR A 611 29.74 -18.66 -18.95
CA THR A 611 30.84 -19.21 -18.18
C THR A 611 30.38 -20.53 -17.56
N ALA A 612 30.88 -21.66 -18.07
CA ALA A 612 30.59 -23.00 -17.55
C ALA A 612 31.24 -23.26 -16.16
N ASP A 613 31.14 -22.30 -15.25
CA ASP A 613 31.73 -22.31 -13.92
C ASP A 613 30.70 -22.52 -12.80
N GLY A 614 29.41 -22.60 -13.13
CA GLY A 614 28.33 -22.88 -12.19
C GLY A 614 27.76 -21.64 -11.51
N ASN A 615 28.09 -20.43 -12.00
CA ASN A 615 27.58 -19.16 -11.54
C ASN A 615 26.63 -18.59 -12.60
N PHE A 616 25.33 -18.55 -12.32
CA PHE A 616 24.34 -18.09 -13.30
C PHE A 616 24.35 -16.56 -13.45
N GLU A 617 24.63 -15.84 -12.36
CA GLU A 617 24.52 -14.37 -12.25
C GLU A 617 25.48 -13.58 -13.16
N ASN A 618 26.53 -14.21 -13.67
CA ASN A 618 27.48 -13.59 -14.58
C ASN A 618 27.40 -14.13 -16.02
N ASP A 619 26.40 -14.97 -16.31
CA ASP A 619 26.18 -15.57 -17.61
C ASP A 619 25.11 -14.81 -18.40
N ASN A 620 25.51 -14.17 -19.50
CA ASN A 620 24.56 -13.62 -20.47
C ASN A 620 24.20 -14.69 -21.51
N TYR A 621 22.95 -15.15 -21.45
CA TYR A 621 22.40 -16.22 -22.29
C TYR A 621 21.98 -15.77 -23.69
N ALA A 622 22.19 -14.49 -24.03
CA ALA A 622 22.07 -14.02 -25.40
C ALA A 622 23.10 -14.74 -26.29
N LEU A 623 22.64 -15.22 -27.45
CA LEU A 623 23.51 -15.76 -28.49
C LEU A 623 24.52 -14.67 -28.91
N ASP A 624 25.80 -15.00 -28.92
CA ASP A 624 26.84 -14.14 -29.49
C ASP A 624 26.51 -13.88 -30.95
N CYS A 625 26.60 -12.63 -31.40
CA CYS A 625 26.44 -12.22 -32.80
C CYS A 625 27.26 -13.00 -33.83
N SER A 626 28.27 -13.78 -33.40
CA SER A 626 29.02 -14.70 -34.25
C SER A 626 28.52 -16.16 -34.25
N SER A 627 27.44 -16.42 -33.52
CA SER A 627 26.77 -17.70 -33.36
C SER A 627 26.31 -18.26 -34.71
N PRO A 628 26.54 -19.55 -35.00
CA PRO A 628 25.95 -20.20 -36.15
C PRO A 628 24.42 -20.33 -36.07
N LEU A 629 23.81 -20.03 -34.90
CA LEU A 629 22.37 -19.89 -34.71
C LEU A 629 21.86 -18.51 -35.14
N ILE A 630 22.74 -17.50 -35.23
CA ILE A 630 22.40 -16.14 -35.69
C ILE A 630 22.53 -15.99 -37.22
N ASP A 631 23.19 -16.93 -37.91
CA ASP A 631 23.32 -16.92 -39.38
C ASP A 631 22.36 -17.89 -40.07
N ALA A 632 21.06 -17.61 -39.92
CA ALA A 632 20.02 -18.27 -40.69
C ALA A 632 18.94 -17.30 -41.22
N GLY A 633 19.27 -16.04 -41.55
CA GLY A 633 18.28 -15.21 -42.26
C GLY A 633 18.54 -13.72 -42.40
N LEU A 634 19.40 -13.10 -41.57
CA LEU A 634 19.55 -11.65 -41.61
C LEU A 634 20.20 -11.16 -42.93
N TYR A 635 19.38 -10.50 -43.74
CA TYR A 635 19.83 -9.76 -44.91
C TYR A 635 20.89 -8.75 -44.46
N THR A 636 22.14 -8.95 -44.89
CA THR A 636 23.22 -8.01 -44.61
C THR A 636 22.92 -6.66 -45.28
N ASP A 637 22.25 -5.74 -44.59
CA ASP A 637 22.55 -4.32 -44.75
C ASP A 637 23.59 -3.92 -43.71
N SER A 638 24.71 -3.42 -44.21
CA SER A 638 25.86 -2.97 -43.44
C SER A 638 25.60 -1.64 -42.69
N SER A 639 24.36 -1.39 -42.22
CA SER A 639 23.91 -0.10 -41.67
C SER A 639 23.21 -0.18 -40.32
N SER A 640 22.58 -1.30 -39.94
CA SER A 640 21.90 -1.46 -38.64
C SER A 640 22.77 -2.30 -37.70
N GLY A 641 23.30 -1.65 -36.67
CA GLY A 641 24.13 -2.29 -35.64
C GLY A 641 23.29 -3.05 -34.62
N LEU A 642 22.62 -4.12 -35.03
CA LEU A 642 21.80 -4.99 -34.16
C LEU A 642 22.67 -5.97 -33.33
N CYS A 643 23.72 -5.46 -32.70
CA CYS A 643 24.61 -6.20 -31.80
C CYS A 643 25.05 -5.30 -30.63
N SER A 644 24.11 -4.52 -30.10
CA SER A 644 24.30 -3.74 -28.89
C SER A 644 22.92 -3.37 -28.37
N ASN A 645 22.46 -4.12 -27.37
CA ASN A 645 21.80 -3.66 -26.14
C ASN A 645 20.97 -4.82 -25.56
N ASN A 646 21.01 -4.93 -24.24
CA ASN A 646 20.65 -6.07 -23.41
C ASN A 646 19.13 -6.31 -23.30
N SER A 647 18.40 -6.25 -24.41
CA SER A 647 16.96 -6.51 -24.45
C SER A 647 16.71 -8.02 -24.42
N LEU A 648 16.08 -8.50 -23.35
CA LEU A 648 15.53 -9.85 -23.21
C LEU A 648 14.29 -10.02 -24.11
N LEU A 649 14.45 -9.83 -25.41
CA LEU A 649 13.43 -10.24 -26.38
C LEU A 649 13.56 -11.75 -26.59
N PHE A 650 12.50 -12.49 -26.26
CA PHE A 650 12.31 -13.93 -26.47
C PHE A 650 12.24 -14.29 -27.97
N GLY A 651 13.27 -13.94 -28.76
CA GLY A 651 13.38 -14.28 -30.17
C GLY A 651 13.71 -15.76 -30.39
N ASP A 652 13.14 -16.33 -31.47
CA ASP A 652 13.11 -17.75 -31.86
C ASP A 652 14.30 -18.61 -31.39
N ILE A 653 14.00 -19.50 -30.43
CA ILE A 653 14.93 -20.47 -29.85
C ILE A 653 14.79 -21.77 -30.66
N GLY A 654 15.66 -21.99 -31.65
CA GLY A 654 15.45 -23.08 -32.62
C GLY A 654 16.69 -23.69 -33.26
N ALA A 655 16.52 -24.89 -33.84
CA ALA A 655 17.55 -25.73 -34.46
C ALA A 655 17.61 -25.65 -36.00
N PHE A 656 16.92 -24.69 -36.61
CA PHE A 656 16.79 -24.56 -38.06
C PHE A 656 17.86 -23.67 -38.73
N GLY A 657 19.08 -23.59 -38.18
CA GLY A 657 20.16 -22.80 -38.80
C GLY A 657 21.18 -23.61 -39.62
N GLY A 658 20.94 -23.91 -40.91
CA GLY A 658 21.98 -24.56 -41.73
C GLY A 658 21.88 -24.52 -43.25
N GLU A 659 23.07 -24.53 -43.89
CA GLU A 659 23.37 -24.27 -45.33
C GLU A 659 22.60 -25.08 -46.41
N HIS A 660 21.62 -25.92 -46.06
CA HIS A 660 20.86 -26.73 -47.02
C HIS A 660 19.33 -26.59 -46.97
N PHE A 661 18.82 -25.77 -46.06
CA PHE A 661 17.43 -25.34 -46.00
C PHE A 661 17.47 -23.82 -46.08
N VAL A 662 16.90 -23.27 -47.14
CA VAL A 662 16.89 -21.81 -47.34
C VAL A 662 15.54 -21.40 -46.77
N ASP A 663 15.57 -20.78 -45.59
CA ASP A 663 14.49 -19.93 -45.10
C ASP A 663 14.61 -18.63 -45.92
N SER A 664 13.66 -18.39 -46.82
CA SER A 664 13.74 -17.26 -47.77
C SER A 664 13.13 -15.98 -47.22
N ASP A 665 12.29 -16.10 -46.20
CA ASP A 665 11.50 -15.07 -45.53
C ASP A 665 12.24 -14.54 -44.30
N GLY A 666 12.92 -15.41 -43.57
CA GLY A 666 13.54 -15.17 -42.28
C GLY A 666 12.64 -15.51 -41.09
N ASP A 667 11.68 -16.43 -41.25
CA ASP A 667 10.70 -16.81 -40.22
C ASP A 667 11.12 -18.00 -39.35
N GLY A 668 12.31 -18.55 -39.58
CA GLY A 668 12.83 -19.69 -38.82
C GLY A 668 12.41 -21.06 -39.35
N PHE A 669 11.54 -21.13 -40.37
CA PHE A 669 11.03 -22.39 -40.94
C PHE A 669 11.60 -22.66 -42.35
N SER A 670 11.84 -23.94 -42.66
CA SER A 670 12.34 -24.33 -43.99
C SER A 670 11.21 -24.61 -45.00
N VAL A 671 11.47 -24.48 -46.32
CA VAL A 671 10.68 -24.94 -47.49
C VAL A 671 9.87 -26.26 -47.38
N LEU A 672 10.14 -27.10 -46.38
CA LEU A 672 9.47 -28.38 -46.14
C LEU A 672 8.39 -28.34 -45.05
N PHE A 673 8.40 -27.31 -44.20
CA PHE A 673 7.58 -27.16 -42.99
C PHE A 673 6.91 -25.80 -42.90
N ASP A 674 7.51 -24.78 -43.49
CA ASP A 674 6.84 -23.51 -43.76
C ASP A 674 5.70 -23.73 -44.77
N CYS A 675 4.59 -23.07 -44.49
CA CYS A 675 3.36 -23.15 -45.25
C CYS A 675 3.41 -22.34 -46.56
N GLU A 676 4.23 -21.27 -46.62
CA GLU A 676 4.46 -20.36 -47.75
C GLU A 676 5.81 -19.58 -47.69
N ASP A 677 6.87 -20.15 -48.27
CA ASP A 677 8.24 -19.59 -48.44
C ASP A 677 8.37 -18.40 -49.44
N ASP A 678 7.32 -17.57 -49.56
CA ASP A 678 7.32 -16.36 -50.39
C ASP A 678 7.13 -15.12 -49.49
N PRO A 679 8.20 -14.35 -49.21
CA PRO A 679 8.11 -13.13 -48.41
C PRO A 679 7.23 -12.05 -49.03
N ALA A 680 6.74 -12.25 -50.27
CA ALA A 680 5.76 -11.37 -50.89
C ALA A 680 4.29 -11.73 -50.56
N ASN A 681 4.02 -12.85 -49.88
CA ASN A 681 2.67 -13.35 -49.58
C ASN A 681 2.46 -13.69 -48.09
N GLY A 682 3.17 -13.03 -47.16
CA GLY A 682 2.96 -13.23 -45.71
C GLY A 682 3.73 -14.39 -45.09
N GLY A 683 4.74 -14.92 -45.78
CA GLY A 683 5.56 -16.05 -45.32
C GLY A 683 6.42 -15.82 -44.08
N LEU A 684 6.35 -14.64 -43.45
CA LEU A 684 7.05 -14.38 -42.18
C LEU A 684 6.34 -14.98 -40.95
N PHE A 685 5.07 -15.37 -41.12
CA PHE A 685 4.20 -15.81 -40.02
C PHE A 685 3.42 -17.09 -40.38
N ALA A 686 3.79 -17.76 -41.47
CA ALA A 686 3.00 -18.84 -42.08
C ALA A 686 3.47 -20.22 -41.63
N TYR A 687 3.14 -20.63 -40.40
CA TYR A 687 3.54 -21.93 -39.86
C TYR A 687 2.44 -22.63 -39.05
N PRO A 688 2.53 -23.97 -38.86
CA PRO A 688 1.64 -24.68 -37.96
C PRO A 688 1.76 -24.16 -36.53
N GLY A 689 0.67 -23.62 -35.97
CA GLY A 689 0.61 -23.11 -34.61
C GLY A 689 0.91 -21.61 -34.45
N ALA A 690 0.99 -20.84 -35.53
CA ALA A 690 1.12 -19.37 -35.47
C ALA A 690 -0.03 -18.73 -34.67
N ALA A 691 -1.28 -19.06 -35.01
CA ALA A 691 -2.47 -18.60 -34.29
C ALA A 691 -2.83 -19.55 -33.12
N GLU A 692 -2.23 -19.29 -31.95
CA GLU A 692 -2.33 -20.14 -30.75
C GLU A 692 -3.71 -20.17 -30.08
N LEU A 693 -4.50 -19.09 -30.20
CA LEU A 693 -5.87 -19.00 -29.67
C LEU A 693 -6.91 -19.70 -30.58
N GLU A 694 -6.54 -20.04 -31.82
CA GLU A 694 -7.41 -20.78 -32.74
C GLU A 694 -7.02 -22.26 -32.90
N SER A 695 -5.78 -22.56 -33.31
CA SER A 695 -5.35 -23.93 -33.52
C SER A 695 -3.83 -24.14 -33.59
N SER A 696 -3.30 -24.77 -32.54
CA SER A 696 -1.88 -25.16 -32.35
C SER A 696 -1.25 -26.10 -33.40
N SER A 697 -2.01 -26.62 -34.36
CA SER A 697 -1.49 -27.53 -35.41
C SER A 697 -1.95 -27.18 -36.81
N ALA A 698 -2.76 -26.13 -36.94
CA ALA A 698 -3.17 -25.62 -38.23
C ALA A 698 -2.07 -24.68 -38.74
N CYS A 699 -1.71 -24.92 -39.99
CA CYS A 699 -0.84 -24.08 -40.79
C CYS A 699 -1.59 -22.77 -41.05
N MET A 700 -1.38 -21.74 -40.23
CA MET A 700 -2.08 -20.45 -40.22
C MET A 700 -1.05 -19.31 -40.34
N ILE A 701 -1.52 -18.10 -40.60
CA ILE A 701 -0.72 -16.87 -40.54
C ILE A 701 -1.29 -16.07 -39.38
N ASP A 702 -0.44 -15.58 -38.50
CA ASP A 702 -0.79 -14.63 -37.43
C ASP A 702 0.17 -13.45 -37.61
N ALA A 703 -0.28 -12.42 -38.32
CA ALA A 703 0.61 -11.42 -38.91
C ALA A 703 0.85 -10.20 -38.00
N ASP A 704 -0.01 -10.02 -37.00
CA ASP A 704 -0.01 -9.00 -35.96
C ASP A 704 0.19 -9.57 -34.55
N GLU A 705 0.32 -10.90 -34.42
CA GLU A 705 0.71 -11.61 -33.19
C GLU A 705 -0.37 -11.59 -32.09
N ASP A 706 -1.64 -11.46 -32.46
CA ASP A 706 -2.81 -11.44 -31.56
C ASP A 706 -3.28 -12.85 -31.14
N GLY A 707 -2.64 -13.89 -31.67
CA GLY A 707 -2.97 -15.29 -31.44
C GLY A 707 -4.11 -15.85 -32.29
N TYR A 708 -4.72 -15.03 -33.16
CA TYR A 708 -5.75 -15.41 -34.12
C TYR A 708 -5.19 -15.48 -35.56
N GLY A 709 -5.83 -16.30 -36.41
CA GLY A 709 -5.29 -16.59 -37.74
C GLY A 709 -5.94 -15.81 -38.89
N ASP A 710 -5.16 -15.53 -39.93
CA ASP A 710 -5.55 -14.79 -41.14
C ASP A 710 -6.77 -15.34 -41.85
N SER A 711 -7.84 -14.54 -41.90
CA SER A 711 -9.11 -14.92 -42.56
C SER A 711 -9.02 -14.98 -44.09
N ASN A 712 -8.04 -14.34 -44.69
CA ASN A 712 -7.79 -14.23 -46.13
C ASN A 712 -6.57 -15.02 -46.62
N ALA A 713 -5.99 -15.86 -45.76
CA ALA A 713 -4.81 -16.67 -46.04
C ALA A 713 -4.85 -17.36 -47.42
N SER A 714 -3.73 -17.31 -48.14
CA SER A 714 -3.60 -17.83 -49.51
C SER A 714 -2.50 -18.91 -49.59
N GLY A 715 -2.62 -19.85 -50.55
CA GLY A 715 -1.60 -20.89 -50.72
C GLY A 715 -1.95 -22.21 -50.03
N ASN A 716 -1.00 -22.77 -49.26
CA ASN A 716 -1.21 -24.00 -48.48
C ASN A 716 -1.64 -23.76 -47.02
N VAL A 717 -1.80 -22.49 -46.64
CA VAL A 717 -2.25 -22.02 -45.32
C VAL A 717 -3.77 -22.21 -45.17
N ILE A 718 -4.21 -22.48 -43.94
CA ILE A 718 -5.60 -22.56 -43.48
C ILE A 718 -5.98 -21.16 -43.03
N ALA A 719 -7.10 -20.64 -43.54
CA ALA A 719 -7.63 -19.37 -43.08
C ALA A 719 -8.19 -19.49 -41.65
N GLY A 720 -7.83 -18.54 -40.79
CA GLY A 720 -8.33 -18.40 -39.43
C GLY A 720 -9.52 -17.45 -39.31
N GLY A 721 -9.73 -16.96 -38.11
CA GLY A 721 -10.87 -16.16 -37.67
C GLY A 721 -10.64 -14.66 -37.57
N ASP A 722 -9.39 -14.20 -37.59
CA ASP A 722 -9.04 -12.78 -37.49
C ASP A 722 -9.53 -12.01 -38.74
N CYS A 723 -10.19 -10.87 -38.54
CA CYS A 723 -10.70 -10.07 -39.65
C CYS A 723 -9.79 -8.95 -40.12
N ASP A 724 -8.73 -8.59 -39.39
CA ASP A 724 -7.72 -7.66 -39.88
C ASP A 724 -6.32 -7.92 -39.31
N ASP A 725 -5.61 -8.84 -39.97
CA ASP A 725 -4.22 -9.29 -39.81
C ASP A 725 -3.11 -8.22 -39.84
N SER A 726 -3.44 -6.97 -39.58
CA SER A 726 -2.48 -5.91 -39.40
C SER A 726 -2.79 -5.03 -38.19
N GLU A 727 -3.79 -5.41 -37.40
CA GLU A 727 -4.35 -4.67 -36.28
C GLU A 727 -4.65 -5.67 -35.16
N GLU A 728 -3.78 -5.71 -34.14
CA GLU A 728 -3.76 -6.70 -33.04
C GLU A 728 -5.10 -6.85 -32.29
N PHE A 729 -5.98 -5.84 -32.36
CA PHE A 729 -7.28 -5.83 -31.66
C PHE A 729 -8.47 -6.06 -32.60
N ALA A 730 -8.26 -6.65 -33.78
CA ALA A 730 -9.28 -6.78 -34.82
C ALA A 730 -9.85 -8.19 -35.00
N TYR A 731 -10.16 -8.90 -33.92
CA TYR A 731 -10.64 -10.30 -33.98
C TYR A 731 -12.09 -10.49 -33.45
N PRO A 732 -12.72 -11.66 -33.70
CA PRO A 732 -14.05 -11.94 -33.18
C PRO A 732 -14.10 -11.99 -31.64
N GLY A 733 -14.58 -10.90 -31.05
CA GLY A 733 -14.73 -10.77 -29.61
C GLY A 733 -13.73 -9.84 -28.93
N ALA A 734 -12.93 -9.06 -29.69
CA ALA A 734 -12.10 -7.98 -29.17
C ALA A 734 -12.96 -6.96 -28.37
N ALA A 735 -13.88 -6.26 -29.05
CA ALA A 735 -14.86 -5.39 -28.39
C ALA A 735 -16.00 -6.18 -27.70
N GLU A 736 -15.77 -6.63 -26.46
CA GLU A 736 -16.70 -7.49 -25.73
C GLU A 736 -18.01 -6.80 -25.29
N LEU A 737 -17.95 -5.48 -25.03
CA LEU A 737 -19.10 -4.67 -24.62
C LEU A 737 -20.06 -4.42 -25.78
N ASP A 738 -19.54 -4.42 -27.00
CA ASP A 738 -20.34 -4.26 -28.20
C ASP A 738 -20.82 -5.63 -28.76
N SER A 739 -19.90 -6.59 -28.98
CA SER A 739 -20.27 -7.95 -29.38
C SER A 739 -19.13 -9.01 -29.34
N THR A 740 -19.29 -10.02 -28.48
CA THR A 740 -18.42 -11.21 -28.33
C THR A 740 -18.27 -12.19 -29.52
N ILE A 741 -18.96 -11.96 -30.65
CA ILE A 741 -18.89 -12.85 -31.83
C ILE A 741 -18.77 -12.11 -33.16
N GLN A 742 -18.80 -10.78 -33.12
CA GLN A 742 -18.62 -9.97 -34.32
C GLN A 742 -17.17 -9.55 -34.36
N CYS A 743 -16.66 -9.45 -35.57
CA CYS A 743 -15.32 -8.95 -35.76
C CYS A 743 -15.37 -7.43 -35.76
N LEU A 744 -14.88 -6.85 -34.69
CA LEU A 744 -14.86 -5.43 -34.35
C LEU A 744 -13.39 -5.11 -34.03
N LEU A 745 -12.94 -3.90 -34.36
CA LEU A 745 -11.65 -3.38 -33.93
C LEU A 745 -11.91 -2.66 -32.61
N ASP A 746 -11.10 -2.94 -31.60
CA ASP A 746 -11.11 -2.32 -30.28
C ASP A 746 -9.73 -1.66 -30.10
N GLY A 747 -9.53 -0.53 -30.79
CA GLY A 747 -8.19 0.01 -31.05
C GLY A 747 -7.48 0.57 -29.81
N ASP A 748 -8.25 0.93 -28.80
CA ASP A 748 -7.81 1.52 -27.54
C ASP A 748 -8.14 0.66 -26.30
N GLY A 749 -8.82 -0.47 -26.49
CA GLY A 749 -9.03 -1.49 -25.45
C GLY A 749 -10.19 -1.18 -24.49
N ASP A 750 -11.07 -0.24 -24.82
CA ASP A 750 -12.20 0.17 -23.98
C ASP A 750 -13.39 -0.83 -24.03
N GLY A 751 -13.32 -1.82 -24.92
CA GLY A 751 -14.32 -2.87 -25.09
C GLY A 751 -15.45 -2.53 -26.06
N TYR A 752 -15.48 -1.33 -26.64
CA TYR A 752 -16.35 -0.93 -27.75
C TYR A 752 -15.63 -1.06 -29.09
N GLY A 753 -16.42 -1.18 -30.15
CA GLY A 753 -15.87 -1.41 -31.48
C GLY A 753 -15.93 -0.16 -32.34
N ALA A 754 -14.89 0.14 -33.11
CA ALA A 754 -14.86 1.22 -34.09
C ALA A 754 -16.17 1.40 -34.88
N GLU A 755 -16.78 2.59 -34.87
CA GLU A 755 -18.01 2.90 -35.60
C GLU A 755 -17.75 2.85 -37.12
N ASN A 756 -16.58 3.36 -37.53
CA ASN A 756 -16.20 3.50 -38.93
C ASN A 756 -14.81 2.92 -39.23
N PRO A 757 -14.60 1.59 -39.07
CA PRO A 757 -13.30 0.97 -39.28
C PRO A 757 -12.84 1.18 -40.72
N ALA A 758 -11.55 1.50 -40.87
CA ALA A 758 -10.95 1.78 -42.17
C ALA A 758 -10.97 0.53 -43.08
N ASN A 759 -10.86 -0.66 -42.48
CA ASN A 759 -10.95 -1.93 -43.17
C ASN A 759 -12.40 -2.43 -43.28
N GLN A 760 -12.85 -2.69 -44.51
CA GLN A 760 -14.22 -3.17 -44.79
C GLN A 760 -14.46 -4.64 -44.45
N SER A 761 -13.43 -5.33 -43.92
CA SER A 761 -13.51 -6.70 -43.42
C SER A 761 -13.96 -6.74 -41.96
N ILE A 762 -13.75 -5.65 -41.22
CA ILE A 762 -14.19 -5.39 -39.85
C ILE A 762 -15.64 -4.88 -39.89
N ASN A 763 -16.47 -5.28 -38.91
CA ASN A 763 -17.81 -4.71 -38.75
C ASN A 763 -17.69 -3.40 -37.99
N GLY A 764 -18.50 -2.39 -38.34
CA GLY A 764 -18.60 -1.21 -37.49
C GLY A 764 -19.33 -1.54 -36.19
N GLY A 765 -18.72 -1.17 -35.06
CA GLY A 765 -19.33 -1.09 -33.76
C GLY A 765 -19.95 0.29 -33.52
N ASN A 766 -19.86 0.79 -32.30
CA ASN A 766 -20.51 2.03 -31.87
C ASN A 766 -19.54 3.14 -31.44
N ASP A 767 -18.23 2.90 -31.46
CA ASP A 767 -17.22 3.84 -30.98
C ASP A 767 -16.83 4.89 -32.04
N CYS A 768 -17.01 6.17 -31.71
CA CYS A 768 -16.78 7.26 -32.64
C CYS A 768 -15.31 7.70 -32.75
N ASP A 769 -14.44 7.34 -31.79
CA ASP A 769 -13.00 7.56 -31.86
C ASP A 769 -12.22 6.41 -31.20
N ASP A 770 -12.12 5.32 -31.97
CA ASP A 770 -11.40 4.05 -31.72
C ASP A 770 -9.86 4.18 -31.59
N SER A 771 -9.39 5.35 -31.19
CA SER A 771 -8.00 5.63 -30.82
C SER A 771 -7.89 6.36 -29.49
N ASP A 772 -9.00 6.52 -28.79
CA ASP A 772 -9.14 7.25 -27.55
C ASP A 772 -10.18 6.52 -26.67
N PRO A 773 -9.73 5.77 -25.65
CA PRO A 773 -10.62 4.94 -24.83
C PRO A 773 -11.61 5.77 -24.01
N LEU A 774 -11.44 7.11 -23.98
CA LEU A 774 -12.35 8.06 -23.33
C LEU A 774 -13.47 8.53 -24.28
N ILE A 775 -13.41 8.25 -25.57
CA ILE A 775 -14.43 8.67 -26.55
C ILE A 775 -15.28 7.47 -26.96
N SER A 776 -16.27 7.10 -26.14
CA SER A 776 -17.10 5.94 -26.44
C SER A 776 -18.57 6.05 -26.00
N PRO A 777 -19.45 5.12 -26.43
CA PRO A 777 -20.89 5.24 -26.20
C PRO A 777 -21.28 5.21 -24.72
N GLY A 778 -21.63 6.37 -24.19
CA GLY A 778 -22.13 6.52 -22.82
C GLY A 778 -21.26 7.40 -21.93
N ILE A 779 -20.12 7.89 -22.43
CA ILE A 779 -19.27 8.89 -21.75
C ILE A 779 -19.94 10.29 -21.76
N PRO A 780 -19.65 11.23 -20.84
CA PRO A 780 -20.08 12.64 -20.91
C PRO A 780 -19.36 13.47 -22.03
N GLU A 781 -19.90 14.62 -22.48
CA GLU A 781 -19.24 15.52 -23.48
C GLU A 781 -18.26 16.50 -22.77
N ASP A 782 -17.02 16.58 -23.24
CA ASP A 782 -16.03 17.59 -22.83
C ASP A 782 -16.08 18.82 -23.78
N PRO A 783 -16.42 20.02 -23.28
CA PRO A 783 -16.42 21.26 -24.07
C PRO A 783 -15.05 21.71 -24.61
N ALA A 784 -13.94 21.27 -24.00
CA ALA A 784 -12.58 21.72 -24.29
C ALA A 784 -11.98 21.04 -25.54
N THR A 785 -12.29 19.76 -25.75
CA THR A 785 -11.81 18.99 -26.91
C THR A 785 -12.42 19.50 -28.23
N GLY A 786 -13.67 19.98 -28.16
CA GLY A 786 -14.47 20.29 -29.33
C GLY A 786 -14.77 19.06 -30.20
N TYR A 787 -14.67 17.85 -29.61
CA TYR A 787 -15.05 16.54 -30.15
C TYR A 787 -16.33 16.02 -29.46
N ASP A 788 -16.90 14.93 -30.00
CA ASP A 788 -18.25 14.41 -29.71
C ASP A 788 -18.09 13.13 -28.91
N ASP A 789 -17.66 13.28 -27.65
CA ASP A 789 -17.00 12.23 -26.87
C ASP A 789 -17.94 11.06 -26.51
N ASN A 790 -19.25 11.30 -26.51
CA ASN A 790 -20.26 10.30 -26.19
C ASN A 790 -20.88 9.59 -27.41
N CYS A 791 -20.38 9.92 -28.60
CA CYS A 791 -20.81 9.36 -29.88
C CYS A 791 -22.31 9.58 -30.20
N ASP A 792 -22.93 10.66 -29.70
CA ASP A 792 -24.35 10.96 -29.94
C ASP A 792 -24.62 11.88 -31.15
N GLY A 793 -23.62 12.64 -31.60
CA GLY A 793 -23.67 13.47 -32.81
C GLY A 793 -23.70 14.99 -32.60
N SER A 794 -23.19 15.56 -31.50
CA SER A 794 -23.32 16.98 -31.12
C SER A 794 -21.99 17.65 -30.67
N LEU A 795 -21.74 18.95 -30.98
CA LEU A 795 -20.52 19.73 -30.63
C LEU A 795 -20.84 21.22 -30.32
N THR A 796 -20.39 21.79 -29.19
CA THR A 796 -20.61 23.22 -28.84
C THR A 796 -19.38 23.94 -28.24
N LEU A 797 -18.75 24.88 -28.98
CA LEU A 797 -17.69 25.80 -28.46
C LEU A 797 -18.27 27.10 -27.88
N VAL A 798 -17.85 27.47 -26.67
CA VAL A 798 -18.46 28.50 -25.81
C VAL A 798 -17.43 29.59 -25.45
N ASP A 799 -17.85 30.86 -25.53
CA ASP A 799 -17.23 32.03 -24.88
C ASP A 799 -17.92 32.04 -23.52
N GLY A 800 -17.26 31.42 -22.54
CA GLY A 800 -17.87 30.89 -21.32
C GLY A 800 -18.61 31.96 -20.53
N ASP A 801 -17.97 33.11 -20.42
CA ASP A 801 -18.41 34.25 -19.61
C ASP A 801 -18.94 35.46 -20.42
N GLY A 802 -18.67 35.53 -21.72
CA GLY A 802 -19.12 36.60 -22.60
C GLY A 802 -18.36 37.92 -22.47
N ASP A 803 -17.16 37.92 -21.90
CA ASP A 803 -16.36 39.11 -21.59
C ASP A 803 -15.67 39.72 -22.84
N GLY A 804 -15.57 38.90 -23.90
CA GLY A 804 -15.05 39.25 -25.22
C GLY A 804 -13.60 38.85 -25.47
N TYR A 805 -12.97 38.19 -24.51
CA TYR A 805 -11.81 37.33 -24.67
C TYR A 805 -12.29 35.90 -24.93
N SER A 806 -11.40 34.93 -24.86
CA SER A 806 -11.65 33.53 -25.25
C SER A 806 -10.58 32.72 -24.56
N ALA A 807 -10.80 31.45 -24.25
CA ALA A 807 -9.94 30.66 -23.34
C ALA A 807 -8.44 30.70 -23.65
N THR A 808 -8.06 30.99 -24.89
CA THR A 808 -6.64 31.15 -25.30
C THR A 808 -5.96 32.47 -24.91
N VAL A 809 -6.69 33.45 -24.39
CA VAL A 809 -6.19 34.78 -23.98
C VAL A 809 -6.73 35.19 -22.61
N ASP A 810 -7.68 34.42 -22.10
CA ASP A 810 -8.26 34.53 -20.79
C ASP A 810 -7.58 33.52 -19.88
N CYS A 811 -7.02 33.95 -18.74
CA CYS A 811 -6.48 32.97 -17.79
C CYS A 811 -7.61 32.22 -17.06
N ASP A 812 -8.86 32.71 -17.16
CA ASP A 812 -10.09 31.98 -16.83
C ASP A 812 -11.24 32.41 -17.77
N ASP A 813 -11.58 31.59 -18.78
CA ASP A 813 -12.63 31.88 -19.77
C ASP A 813 -14.07 31.77 -19.24
N THR A 814 -14.20 31.47 -17.94
CA THR A 814 -15.47 31.34 -17.24
C THR A 814 -15.75 32.51 -16.31
N ASP A 815 -14.75 33.36 -16.03
CA ASP A 815 -14.92 34.60 -15.28
C ASP A 815 -14.46 35.86 -16.03
N ALA A 816 -15.46 36.66 -16.41
CA ALA A 816 -15.30 37.93 -17.11
C ALA A 816 -14.48 39.00 -16.36
N ASN A 817 -14.12 38.75 -15.10
CA ASN A 817 -13.32 39.63 -14.26
C ASN A 817 -11.84 39.27 -14.24
N ILE A 818 -11.48 38.04 -14.64
CA ILE A 818 -10.11 37.61 -14.85
C ILE A 818 -9.85 37.79 -16.34
N ASN A 819 -8.85 38.57 -16.69
CA ASN A 819 -8.38 38.75 -18.06
C ASN A 819 -7.19 39.70 -18.07
N ALA A 820 -6.46 39.69 -19.18
CA ALA A 820 -5.29 40.53 -19.40
C ALA A 820 -5.48 42.07 -19.26
N ASP A 821 -6.70 42.58 -19.04
CA ASP A 821 -7.01 44.00 -18.81
C ASP A 821 -7.65 44.26 -17.41
N ALA A 822 -7.76 43.26 -16.52
CA ALA A 822 -8.34 43.39 -15.18
C ALA A 822 -7.44 44.18 -14.19
N ASP A 823 -8.01 44.58 -13.05
CA ASP A 823 -7.28 45.20 -11.92
C ASP A 823 -6.97 44.08 -10.90
N GLU A 824 -5.75 44.04 -10.35
CA GLU A 824 -5.31 43.03 -9.37
C GLU A 824 -5.93 43.24 -7.98
N LEU A 825 -6.43 42.16 -7.38
CA LEU A 825 -6.98 42.05 -6.03
C LEU A 825 -6.05 41.25 -5.11
N CYS A 826 -6.38 41.16 -3.82
CA CYS A 826 -5.72 40.30 -2.85
C CYS A 826 -6.60 39.06 -2.63
N ASP A 827 -6.80 38.28 -3.68
CA ASP A 827 -7.72 37.13 -3.73
C ASP A 827 -7.03 35.82 -4.09
N GLY A 828 -5.69 35.80 -4.12
CA GLY A 828 -4.89 34.64 -4.49
C GLY A 828 -4.86 34.39 -6.00
N VAL A 829 -5.46 35.24 -6.82
CA VAL A 829 -5.60 35.05 -8.27
C VAL A 829 -4.90 36.18 -9.03
N ASP A 830 -4.11 35.85 -10.05
CA ASP A 830 -3.56 36.84 -10.98
C ASP A 830 -4.68 37.35 -11.92
N ASN A 831 -5.57 38.19 -11.40
CA ASN A 831 -6.76 38.63 -12.12
C ASN A 831 -6.38 39.30 -13.45
N ASN A 832 -5.22 39.95 -13.49
CA ASN A 832 -4.76 40.70 -14.65
C ASN A 832 -3.85 39.91 -15.61
N CYS A 833 -3.64 38.62 -15.34
CA CYS A 833 -2.83 37.66 -16.09
C CYS A 833 -1.42 38.19 -16.46
N ASP A 834 -0.73 38.90 -15.55
CA ASP A 834 0.64 39.43 -15.78
C ASP A 834 1.79 38.60 -15.19
N GLY A 835 1.44 37.53 -14.48
CA GLY A 835 2.32 36.55 -13.86
C GLY A 835 2.77 36.93 -12.46
N GLN A 836 2.05 37.81 -11.75
CA GLN A 836 2.26 38.11 -10.34
C GLN A 836 0.92 38.08 -9.60
N THR A 837 0.83 37.23 -8.58
CA THR A 837 -0.34 37.11 -7.70
C THR A 837 -0.19 38.03 -6.48
N ASP A 838 -1.27 38.71 -6.08
CA ASP A 838 -1.44 39.39 -4.76
C ASP A 838 -0.30 40.34 -4.37
N GLU A 839 0.18 41.09 -5.35
CA GLU A 839 1.23 42.06 -5.15
C GLU A 839 0.80 43.19 -4.20
N SER A 840 1.75 43.77 -3.43
CA SER A 840 1.48 44.92 -2.54
C SER A 840 0.92 46.20 -3.21
N THR A 841 0.72 46.16 -4.54
CA THR A 841 0.06 47.18 -5.37
C THR A 841 -1.40 46.87 -5.70
N ALA A 842 -1.92 45.69 -5.32
CA ALA A 842 -3.31 45.29 -5.43
C ALA A 842 -4.24 46.39 -4.87
N VAL A 843 -5.41 46.54 -5.49
CA VAL A 843 -6.25 47.72 -5.25
C VAL A 843 -6.94 47.71 -3.89
N ASP A 844 -7.01 46.55 -3.25
CA ASP A 844 -7.67 46.24 -1.97
C ASP A 844 -6.71 45.82 -0.86
N ALA A 845 -5.39 45.82 -1.08
CA ALA A 845 -4.39 45.52 -0.06
C ALA A 845 -4.61 46.30 1.26
N SER A 846 -4.73 45.54 2.35
CA SER A 846 -5.07 46.04 3.68
C SER A 846 -3.94 46.82 4.34
N ILE A 847 -4.31 47.78 5.19
CA ILE A 847 -3.34 48.54 5.99
C ILE A 847 -3.21 47.88 7.36
N TRP A 848 -2.01 47.42 7.70
CA TRP A 848 -1.67 46.82 8.98
C TRP A 848 -1.04 47.84 9.94
N TYR A 849 -1.43 47.81 11.21
CA TYR A 849 -1.02 48.70 12.31
C TYR A 849 -0.20 47.94 13.36
N LEU A 850 0.92 48.49 13.82
CA LEU A 850 1.80 47.79 14.75
C LEU A 850 1.12 47.59 16.13
N ASP A 851 0.99 46.34 16.59
CA ASP A 851 0.47 45.96 17.91
C ASP A 851 1.64 45.74 18.88
N TYR A 852 1.72 46.59 19.90
CA TYR A 852 2.87 46.63 20.81
C TYR A 852 2.76 45.72 22.03
N ASP A 853 1.56 45.31 22.42
CA ASP A 853 1.31 44.57 23.65
C ASP A 853 0.50 43.27 23.46
N GLY A 854 0.08 43.00 22.23
CA GLY A 854 -0.46 41.72 21.79
C GLY A 854 -1.90 41.51 22.21
N ASP A 855 -2.69 42.58 22.31
CA ASP A 855 -4.13 42.49 22.59
C ASP A 855 -5.01 42.48 21.35
N GLY A 856 -4.40 42.55 20.16
CA GLY A 856 -5.10 42.50 18.88
C GLY A 856 -5.48 43.88 18.35
N PHE A 857 -5.07 44.98 18.98
CA PHE A 857 -5.30 46.34 18.49
C PHE A 857 -3.98 47.11 18.34
N GLY A 858 -3.74 47.69 17.16
CA GLY A 858 -2.51 48.42 16.82
C GLY A 858 -2.64 49.95 16.88
N GLU A 859 -1.50 50.65 16.90
CA GLU A 859 -1.46 52.13 16.88
C GLU A 859 -1.56 52.68 15.44
N ASP A 860 -2.53 53.58 15.16
CA ASP A 860 -2.54 54.38 13.91
C ASP A 860 -1.37 55.38 13.86
N SER A 861 -0.23 54.91 13.37
CA SER A 861 0.97 55.72 13.13
C SER A 861 1.46 55.54 11.71
N SER A 862 1.09 56.48 10.84
CA SER A 862 1.55 56.61 9.44
C SER A 862 3.06 56.45 9.14
N SER A 863 3.93 56.33 10.16
CA SER A 863 5.35 56.00 10.00
C SER A 863 5.67 54.51 10.10
N PHE A 864 4.71 53.68 10.52
CA PHE A 864 4.87 52.25 10.75
C PHE A 864 3.81 51.39 10.04
N ASN A 865 2.68 51.97 9.62
CA ASN A 865 1.67 51.25 8.85
C ASN A 865 2.25 50.65 7.55
N GLN A 866 1.86 49.42 7.24
CA GLN A 866 2.27 48.70 6.03
C GLN A 866 1.04 48.31 5.21
N MET A 867 1.18 48.21 3.88
CA MET A 867 0.14 47.65 3.01
C MET A 867 0.57 46.26 2.59
N SER A 868 -0.28 45.28 2.82
CA SER A 868 -0.03 43.87 2.57
C SER A 868 -1.37 43.17 2.38
N CYS A 869 -1.42 42.20 1.48
CA CYS A 869 -2.53 41.25 1.39
C CYS A 869 -2.52 40.35 2.63
N ASP A 870 -1.33 39.91 3.06
CA ASP A 870 -1.18 39.02 4.22
C ASP A 870 -1.04 39.71 5.58
N PRO A 871 -1.48 39.05 6.68
CA PRO A 871 -1.17 39.44 8.05
C PRO A 871 0.33 39.58 8.31
N LEU A 872 0.71 40.73 8.87
CA LEU A 872 2.10 40.98 9.23
C LEU A 872 2.33 40.66 10.71
N ASP A 873 3.32 39.82 10.99
CA ASP A 873 3.64 39.45 12.38
C ASP A 873 3.95 40.69 13.25
N GLY A 874 3.32 40.75 14.42
CA GLY A 874 3.35 41.91 15.32
C GLY A 874 2.48 43.11 14.88
N TYR A 875 1.64 42.96 13.87
CA TYR A 875 0.67 43.98 13.45
C TYR A 875 -0.77 43.46 13.59
N SER A 876 -1.67 44.39 13.86
CA SER A 876 -3.13 44.23 13.88
C SER A 876 -3.73 45.03 12.72
N ASP A 877 -4.81 44.53 12.13
CA ASP A 877 -5.64 45.22 11.14
C ASP A 877 -6.52 46.32 11.79
N ASN A 878 -6.60 46.34 13.12
CA ASN A 878 -7.44 47.25 13.88
C ASN A 878 -6.62 48.36 14.54
N SER A 879 -6.92 49.62 14.21
CA SER A 879 -6.16 50.77 14.69
C SER A 879 -6.67 51.43 15.98
N ASP A 880 -7.70 50.86 16.62
CA ASP A 880 -8.51 51.55 17.63
C ASP A 880 -7.99 51.42 19.08
N ASP A 881 -6.73 51.03 19.23
CA ASP A 881 -6.06 50.90 20.52
C ASP A 881 -5.98 52.24 21.27
N CYS A 882 -6.63 52.31 22.44
CA CYS A 882 -6.61 53.49 23.29
C CYS A 882 -5.45 53.52 24.30
N ALA A 883 -4.71 52.41 24.43
CA ALA A 883 -3.60 52.23 25.35
C ALA A 883 -2.53 51.23 24.83
N PRO A 884 -1.58 51.65 23.97
CA PRO A 884 -0.64 50.78 23.23
C PRO A 884 0.46 50.07 24.01
N PHE A 885 0.32 49.98 25.32
CA PHE A 885 1.22 49.20 26.16
C PHE A 885 0.46 48.56 27.35
N ASP A 886 -0.86 48.47 27.29
CA ASP A 886 -1.75 47.84 28.26
C ASP A 886 -2.82 46.97 27.58
N ALA A 887 -2.49 45.69 27.39
CA ALA A 887 -3.31 44.65 26.79
C ALA A 887 -4.70 44.36 27.43
N ASN A 888 -5.13 45.15 28.42
CA ASN A 888 -6.46 45.06 29.03
C ASN A 888 -7.30 46.32 28.76
N SER A 889 -6.94 47.12 27.76
CA SER A 889 -7.57 48.41 27.48
C SER A 889 -7.70 48.63 25.97
N TYR A 890 -8.67 47.94 25.41
CA TYR A 890 -8.99 47.91 23.98
C TYR A 890 -10.52 48.00 23.78
N PRO A 891 -10.99 48.43 22.60
CA PRO A 891 -12.41 48.47 22.28
C PRO A 891 -13.15 47.16 22.59
N GLY A 892 -14.14 47.21 23.49
CA GLY A 892 -14.91 46.03 23.91
C GLY A 892 -14.34 45.25 25.11
N ALA A 893 -13.20 45.66 25.68
CA ALA A 893 -12.66 45.02 26.87
C ALA A 893 -13.64 45.09 28.06
N PRO A 894 -13.81 44.00 28.86
CA PRO A 894 -14.82 43.97 29.92
C PRO A 894 -14.67 45.08 30.95
N GLU A 895 -15.72 45.89 31.10
CA GLU A 895 -15.62 47.05 31.97
C GLU A 895 -15.61 46.71 33.47
N ILE A 896 -14.62 47.27 34.19
CA ILE A 896 -14.53 47.19 35.64
C ILE A 896 -15.29 48.38 36.24
N ILE A 897 -16.62 48.22 36.28
CA ILE A 897 -17.59 49.21 36.76
C ILE A 897 -17.11 49.98 38.01
N GLY A 898 -16.74 51.24 37.82
CA GLY A 898 -16.45 52.25 38.82
C GLY A 898 -14.98 52.37 39.27
N ASP A 899 -14.02 51.82 38.54
CA ASP A 899 -12.59 51.88 38.89
C ASP A 899 -11.84 53.11 38.33
N GLY A 900 -12.44 53.81 37.36
CA GLY A 900 -11.95 55.04 36.75
C GLY A 900 -10.89 54.87 35.67
N ILE A 901 -10.69 53.65 35.18
CA ILE A 901 -10.12 53.35 33.86
C ILE A 901 -11.31 53.20 32.89
N ASP A 902 -11.05 53.23 31.59
CA ASP A 902 -12.04 53.18 30.51
C ASP A 902 -11.58 52.03 29.61
N GLN A 903 -11.91 50.81 30.01
CA GLN A 903 -11.27 49.59 29.51
C GLN A 903 -11.74 49.27 28.10
N ASP A 904 -13.03 49.46 27.81
CA ASP A 904 -13.60 49.24 26.48
C ASP A 904 -13.44 50.44 25.53
N CYS A 905 -12.66 51.45 25.94
CA CYS A 905 -12.39 52.67 25.18
C CYS A 905 -13.66 53.42 24.70
N ASP A 906 -14.82 53.20 25.33
CA ASP A 906 -16.10 53.82 24.92
C ASP A 906 -16.24 55.28 25.40
N GLY A 907 -15.27 55.74 26.20
CA GLY A 907 -15.20 57.08 26.76
C GLY A 907 -15.88 57.21 28.12
N VAL A 908 -16.44 56.14 28.67
CA VAL A 908 -17.25 56.11 29.89
C VAL A 908 -17.16 54.79 30.70
N ASP A 909 -16.49 54.86 31.84
CA ASP A 909 -16.70 53.88 32.93
C ASP A 909 -18.20 53.71 33.32
N GLN A 910 -18.81 52.57 32.95
CA GLN A 910 -20.26 52.29 32.97
C GLN A 910 -20.95 52.42 34.35
N GLN A 911 -22.28 52.66 34.35
CA GLN A 911 -23.16 52.71 35.55
C GLN A 911 -24.49 51.95 35.28
N PRO A 912 -25.11 51.25 36.27
CA PRO A 912 -26.18 50.25 36.01
C PRO A 912 -27.61 50.83 35.83
N ASP A 913 -28.41 50.44 34.79
CA ASP A 913 -29.91 50.53 34.65
C ASP A 913 -30.53 49.98 33.27
N SER A 914 -31.31 48.85 33.17
CA SER A 914 -32.14 48.41 31.97
C SER A 914 -33.38 47.47 32.30
N PRO A 915 -34.49 47.39 31.49
CA PRO A 915 -35.81 46.82 31.87
C PRO A 915 -36.25 45.38 31.44
N ASP A 916 -35.54 44.65 30.58
CA ASP A 916 -35.61 43.16 30.54
C ASP A 916 -34.24 42.69 31.00
N ALA A 917 -34.18 42.28 32.27
CA ALA A 917 -32.91 42.05 32.94
C ALA A 917 -32.51 40.57 32.95
N ASP A 918 -33.38 39.67 32.47
CA ASP A 918 -33.14 38.23 32.44
C ASP A 918 -33.40 37.55 31.09
N GLY A 919 -33.93 38.25 30.08
CA GLY A 919 -33.86 37.84 28.67
C GLY A 919 -34.69 36.62 28.34
N ASP A 920 -35.80 36.39 29.05
CA ASP A 920 -36.65 35.19 28.92
C ASP A 920 -37.80 35.33 27.90
N GLY A 921 -37.83 36.43 27.15
CA GLY A 921 -38.81 36.69 26.10
C GLY A 921 -40.22 36.97 26.62
N LEU A 922 -40.39 37.22 27.93
CA LEU A 922 -41.68 37.62 28.51
C LEU A 922 -41.58 38.97 29.23
N CYS A 923 -42.50 39.88 28.91
CA CYS A 923 -42.60 41.17 29.61
C CYS A 923 -42.70 41.02 31.15
N ASP A 924 -41.67 41.49 31.84
CA ASP A 924 -41.61 41.48 33.30
C ASP A 924 -42.58 42.54 33.89
N GLU A 925 -43.77 42.08 34.31
CA GLU A 925 -45.00 42.87 34.48
C GLU A 925 -44.80 44.15 35.33
N SER A 926 -44.74 45.36 34.70
CA SER A 926 -45.16 46.65 35.30
C SER A 926 -45.09 47.91 34.38
N GLY A 927 -45.20 47.81 33.05
CA GLY A 927 -45.00 49.01 32.20
C GLY A 927 -45.91 49.21 30.99
N ILE A 928 -46.00 48.20 30.13
CA ILE A 928 -46.47 48.38 28.74
C ILE A 928 -47.64 47.41 28.51
N SER A 929 -48.71 47.87 27.84
CA SER A 929 -49.92 47.06 27.68
C SER A 929 -49.80 46.16 26.46
N THR A 930 -50.12 44.88 26.63
CA THR A 930 -50.27 43.78 25.63
C THR A 930 -51.31 44.05 24.52
N ALA A 931 -51.40 45.28 24.04
CA ALA A 931 -52.38 45.77 23.08
C ALA A 931 -51.75 46.82 22.15
N LEU A 932 -50.42 46.82 22.10
CA LEU A 932 -49.57 47.82 21.49
C LEU A 932 -48.25 47.18 21.05
N ASP A 933 -47.83 46.13 21.75
CA ASP A 933 -46.72 45.21 21.47
C ASP A 933 -47.19 43.89 22.13
N GLN A 934 -47.41 42.84 21.32
CA GLN A 934 -48.20 41.67 21.71
C GLN A 934 -47.34 40.44 22.02
N ASP A 935 -46.12 40.39 21.50
CA ASP A 935 -45.09 39.37 21.69
C ASP A 935 -43.88 39.90 22.51
N CYS A 936 -43.82 41.20 22.82
CA CYS A 936 -42.88 41.84 23.76
C CYS A 936 -41.42 41.94 23.28
N ASP A 937 -41.19 41.92 21.96
CA ASP A 937 -39.87 42.13 21.35
C ASP A 937 -39.41 43.61 21.38
N GLY A 938 -40.30 44.51 21.83
CA GLY A 938 -40.04 45.95 21.90
C GLY A 938 -40.48 46.72 20.65
N VAL A 939 -41.03 46.03 19.65
CA VAL A 939 -41.65 46.56 18.44
C VAL A 939 -43.16 46.66 18.67
N LEU A 940 -43.77 47.75 18.23
CA LEU A 940 -45.20 47.94 18.43
C LEU A 940 -45.97 47.19 17.34
N ASN A 941 -47.10 46.55 17.65
CA ASN A 941 -48.02 45.85 16.73
C ASN A 941 -48.41 46.58 15.43
N ASP A 942 -48.25 47.90 15.36
CA ASP A 942 -48.54 48.68 14.13
C ASP A 942 -47.30 48.79 13.20
N ASP A 943 -46.13 48.37 13.70
CA ASP A 943 -44.79 48.42 13.10
C ASP A 943 -44.13 47.00 13.12
N ASP A 944 -44.91 45.94 13.38
CA ASP A 944 -44.51 44.55 13.64
C ASP A 944 -45.21 43.62 12.63
N PHE A 945 -44.43 42.79 11.93
CA PHE A 945 -44.82 42.03 10.72
C PHE A 945 -45.51 40.68 10.99
N ASP A 946 -45.27 40.09 12.16
CA ASP A 946 -45.98 38.92 12.72
C ASP A 946 -46.46 39.28 14.12
N SER A 947 -47.52 40.09 14.16
CA SER A 947 -47.99 40.76 15.38
C SER A 947 -48.49 39.81 16.47
N ASP A 948 -48.58 38.50 16.22
CA ASP A 948 -48.83 37.52 17.26
C ASP A 948 -47.85 36.33 17.33
N GLY A 949 -46.74 36.41 16.59
CA GLY A 949 -45.61 35.48 16.64
C GLY A 949 -45.99 34.05 16.24
N ASP A 950 -46.93 33.90 15.30
CA ASP A 950 -47.46 32.60 14.88
C ASP A 950 -46.83 32.02 13.60
N GLY A 951 -45.84 32.73 13.04
CA GLY A 951 -45.04 32.37 11.86
C GLY A 951 -45.78 32.61 10.55
N ILE A 952 -46.78 33.50 10.53
CA ILE A 952 -47.57 33.84 9.34
C ILE A 952 -47.88 35.35 9.29
N CYS A 953 -47.31 36.05 8.30
CA CYS A 953 -47.49 37.50 8.13
C CYS A 953 -48.95 38.03 8.14
N ASP A 954 -49.16 39.14 8.85
CA ASP A 954 -50.43 39.87 8.96
C ASP A 954 -50.83 40.62 7.64
N ASP A 955 -51.83 40.14 6.90
CA ASP A 955 -52.34 40.77 5.64
C ASP A 955 -53.11 42.10 5.85
N SER A 956 -52.49 43.13 6.45
CA SER A 956 -53.13 44.44 6.62
C SER A 956 -52.22 45.67 6.49
N GLY A 957 -51.17 45.58 5.68
CA GLY A 957 -50.85 46.63 4.72
C GLY A 957 -49.43 47.18 4.79
N VAL A 958 -48.65 46.82 3.73
CA VAL A 958 -47.20 47.03 3.48
C VAL A 958 -46.41 45.91 4.19
N SER A 959 -45.77 44.88 3.62
CA SER A 959 -45.44 44.42 2.25
C SER A 959 -45.16 42.89 2.28
N VAL A 960 -45.97 42.02 1.63
CA VAL A 960 -45.54 40.62 1.30
C VAL A 960 -44.51 40.62 0.14
N ALA A 961 -43.60 41.57 0.18
CA ALA A 961 -42.61 41.84 -0.86
C ALA A 961 -41.29 42.35 -0.28
N GLU A 962 -41.20 42.47 1.06
CA GLU A 962 -40.00 42.92 1.77
C GLU A 962 -39.56 41.89 2.82
N ASP A 963 -40.41 40.93 3.21
CA ASP A 963 -40.11 39.72 4.00
C ASP A 963 -41.16 38.68 3.54
N LEU A 964 -40.73 37.62 2.86
CA LEU A 964 -41.57 36.74 2.05
C LEU A 964 -41.89 35.41 2.74
N ASP A 965 -41.05 34.97 3.68
CA ASP A 965 -41.25 33.77 4.49
C ASP A 965 -41.65 34.07 5.96
N CYS A 966 -41.51 35.34 6.40
CA CYS A 966 -41.94 35.89 7.69
C CYS A 966 -41.11 35.44 8.89
N ASP A 967 -39.81 35.17 8.71
CA ASP A 967 -38.90 34.81 9.79
C ASP A 967 -38.39 36.02 10.61
N GLY A 968 -38.70 37.25 10.15
CA GLY A 968 -38.33 38.51 10.78
C GLY A 968 -37.07 39.15 10.18
N ILE A 969 -36.46 38.50 9.20
CA ILE A 969 -35.39 39.00 8.36
C ILE A 969 -36.03 39.53 7.06
N LEU A 970 -35.60 40.71 6.61
CA LEU A 970 -36.12 41.25 5.36
C LEU A 970 -35.49 40.46 4.20
N ASN A 971 -36.20 40.28 3.08
CA ASN A 971 -35.71 39.56 1.89
C ASN A 971 -34.38 40.10 1.30
N ASP A 972 -33.94 41.27 1.74
CA ASP A 972 -32.66 41.88 1.36
C ASP A 972 -31.53 41.62 2.37
N GLU A 973 -31.84 40.94 3.47
CA GLU A 973 -30.94 40.48 4.54
C GLU A 973 -31.11 38.98 4.86
N ASP A 974 -32.04 38.29 4.17
CA ASP A 974 -32.36 36.86 4.32
C ASP A 974 -31.70 36.04 3.19
N PHE A 975 -31.02 34.95 3.56
CA PHE A 975 -30.19 34.10 2.69
C PHE A 975 -31.05 33.12 1.87
N ASP A 976 -32.25 32.79 2.37
CA ASP A 976 -33.32 32.08 1.66
C ASP A 976 -34.66 32.76 1.98
N SER A 977 -34.83 33.96 1.44
CA SER A 977 -36.01 34.84 1.53
C SER A 977 -37.34 34.14 1.29
N ASN A 978 -37.35 32.94 0.70
CA ASN A 978 -38.55 32.23 0.37
C ASN A 978 -38.73 30.88 1.11
N GLY A 979 -37.73 30.48 1.89
CA GLY A 979 -37.71 29.32 2.77
C GLY A 979 -37.85 27.99 2.03
N ASP A 980 -37.28 27.86 0.83
CA ASP A 980 -37.35 26.64 0.02
C ASP A 980 -36.10 25.74 0.03
N GLY A 981 -35.08 26.12 0.81
CA GLY A 981 -33.82 25.37 1.00
C GLY A 981 -32.84 25.57 -0.15
N ILE A 982 -32.91 26.72 -0.82
CA ILE A 982 -32.02 27.14 -1.90
C ILE A 982 -31.72 28.62 -1.68
N CYS A 983 -30.44 28.97 -1.62
CA CYS A 983 -30.02 30.34 -1.39
C CYS A 983 -30.54 31.30 -2.47
N ASP A 984 -30.90 32.52 -2.07
CA ASP A 984 -31.32 33.54 -3.01
C ASP A 984 -30.13 34.10 -3.81
N ASP A 985 -30.32 34.26 -5.12
CA ASP A 985 -29.34 34.72 -6.13
C ASP A 985 -28.94 36.22 -6.00
N SER A 986 -28.63 36.69 -4.79
CA SER A 986 -28.32 38.10 -4.48
C SER A 986 -27.03 38.32 -3.69
N GLY A 987 -26.04 37.43 -3.80
CA GLY A 987 -24.61 37.78 -3.90
C GLY A 987 -23.87 38.35 -2.68
N VAL A 988 -24.18 37.89 -1.47
CA VAL A 988 -23.31 37.98 -0.25
C VAL A 988 -23.62 36.82 0.72
N SER A 989 -24.85 36.29 0.66
CA SER A 989 -25.21 34.93 1.10
C SER A 989 -24.42 33.87 0.32
N VAL A 990 -24.59 32.55 0.40
CA VAL A 990 -23.75 31.56 -0.31
C VAL A 990 -22.24 31.53 0.01
N ALA A 991 -21.56 32.62 0.37
CA ALA A 991 -20.12 32.62 0.67
C ALA A 991 -19.82 32.41 2.17
N GLU A 992 -20.80 32.66 3.03
CA GLU A 992 -20.67 32.47 4.48
C GLU A 992 -21.30 31.15 4.95
N ASP A 993 -22.20 30.56 4.16
CA ASP A 993 -22.96 29.32 4.39
C ASP A 993 -23.31 28.78 2.98
N LEU A 994 -22.46 27.90 2.48
CA LEU A 994 -22.35 27.55 1.05
C LEU A 994 -23.37 26.51 0.62
N ASP A 995 -23.76 25.61 1.53
CA ASP A 995 -24.85 24.67 1.30
C ASP A 995 -26.22 25.19 1.81
N CYS A 996 -26.22 26.33 2.52
CA CYS A 996 -27.39 27.02 3.09
C CYS A 996 -28.19 26.17 4.09
N ASP A 997 -27.52 25.32 4.86
CA ASP A 997 -28.14 24.54 5.92
C ASP A 997 -28.31 25.31 7.25
N GLY A 998 -27.66 26.48 7.37
CA GLY A 998 -27.68 27.36 8.53
C GLY A 998 -26.45 27.27 9.44
N ILE A 999 -25.41 26.54 9.04
CA ILE A 999 -24.07 26.51 9.65
C ILE A 999 -23.14 27.34 8.76
N LEU A 1000 -22.29 28.18 9.36
CA LEU A 1000 -21.35 28.97 8.56
C LEU A 1000 -20.15 28.10 8.17
N ASN A 1001 -19.61 28.29 6.97
CA ASN A 1001 -18.51 27.48 6.43
C ASN A 1001 -17.30 27.38 7.38
N GLU A 1002 -17.04 28.41 8.20
CA GLU A 1002 -15.93 28.40 9.18
C GLU A 1002 -16.13 27.42 10.36
N ASP A 1003 -17.36 26.99 10.59
CA ASP A 1003 -17.79 26.06 11.62
C ASP A 1003 -18.36 24.76 11.03
N ASP A 1004 -18.26 24.58 9.71
CA ASP A 1004 -18.72 23.42 8.94
C ASP A 1004 -17.52 22.53 8.53
N THR A 1005 -17.69 21.21 8.52
CA THR A 1005 -16.63 20.22 8.20
C THR A 1005 -16.80 19.55 6.84
N ASP A 1006 -17.85 19.96 6.13
CA ASP A 1006 -18.24 19.56 4.78
C ASP A 1006 -18.90 20.82 4.20
N ALA A 1007 -18.12 21.90 4.10
CA ALA A 1007 -18.66 23.26 4.02
C ALA A 1007 -19.44 23.50 2.72
N ASP A 1008 -19.23 22.66 1.71
CA ASP A 1008 -19.96 22.65 0.45
C ASP A 1008 -20.99 21.52 0.30
N GLY A 1009 -21.03 20.59 1.25
CA GLY A 1009 -22.06 19.55 1.38
C GLY A 1009 -21.93 18.37 0.42
N ASP A 1010 -20.73 18.07 -0.09
CA ASP A 1010 -20.46 16.96 -1.00
C ASP A 1010 -20.26 15.60 -0.30
N GLY A 1011 -19.92 15.62 0.99
CA GLY A 1011 -19.75 14.46 1.85
C GLY A 1011 -18.31 13.94 2.04
N ILE A 1012 -17.28 14.71 1.66
CA ILE A 1012 -15.86 14.50 2.01
C ILE A 1012 -15.50 15.41 3.21
N ASP A 1013 -14.46 15.07 3.98
CA ASP A 1013 -14.06 15.78 5.21
C ASP A 1013 -12.77 16.57 4.92
N VAL A 1014 -12.61 17.75 5.53
CA VAL A 1014 -11.58 18.77 5.24
C VAL A 1014 -10.13 18.27 5.13
N ASP A 1015 -9.77 17.20 5.84
CA ASP A 1015 -8.40 16.65 5.86
C ASP A 1015 -8.09 15.73 4.66
N LEU A 1016 -9.12 15.31 3.92
CA LEU A 1016 -9.03 14.45 2.74
C LEU A 1016 -9.56 15.15 1.48
N ASP A 1017 -10.12 16.34 1.65
CA ASP A 1017 -10.68 17.17 0.60
C ASP A 1017 -9.60 18.07 0.00
N CYS A 1018 -9.48 18.04 -1.33
CA CYS A 1018 -8.64 18.97 -2.07
C CYS A 1018 -9.04 20.42 -1.79
N ASN A 1019 -10.34 20.68 -1.56
CA ASN A 1019 -10.88 21.95 -1.08
C ASN A 1019 -12.31 21.81 -0.54
N ASP A 1020 -12.46 21.83 0.79
CA ASP A 1020 -13.72 21.80 1.57
C ASP A 1020 -14.63 23.06 1.39
N GLN A 1021 -14.41 23.83 0.33
CA GLN A 1021 -15.27 24.94 -0.11
C GLN A 1021 -15.67 24.81 -1.58
N ASP A 1022 -15.24 23.74 -2.25
CA ASP A 1022 -15.58 23.43 -3.62
C ASP A 1022 -15.97 21.94 -3.77
N PRO A 1023 -17.27 21.64 -3.89
CA PRO A 1023 -17.81 20.28 -3.89
C PRO A 1023 -17.49 19.52 -5.19
N SER A 1024 -16.59 20.08 -6.00
CA SER A 1024 -16.17 19.56 -7.30
C SER A 1024 -14.69 19.18 -7.37
N LEU A 1025 -13.86 19.56 -6.39
CA LEU A 1025 -12.44 19.19 -6.34
C LEU A 1025 -12.21 17.82 -5.67
N GLY A 1026 -13.13 17.37 -4.80
CA GLY A 1026 -13.13 15.98 -4.32
C GLY A 1026 -11.89 15.63 -3.48
N ALA A 1027 -11.48 14.36 -3.48
CA ALA A 1027 -10.49 13.87 -2.52
C ALA A 1027 -9.05 13.82 -3.05
N LEU A 1028 -8.08 14.12 -2.19
CA LEU A 1028 -6.62 14.06 -2.41
C LEU A 1028 -6.11 12.74 -3.04
N SER A 1029 -6.82 11.63 -2.85
CA SER A 1029 -6.45 10.33 -3.43
C SER A 1029 -6.79 10.21 -4.91
N GLU A 1030 -7.69 11.05 -5.39
CA GLU A 1030 -8.12 11.09 -6.79
C GLU A 1030 -7.40 12.22 -7.55
N ASP A 1031 -6.85 13.22 -6.85
CA ASP A 1031 -6.15 14.41 -7.36
C ASP A 1031 -5.01 14.81 -6.39
N LEU A 1032 -3.79 14.34 -6.69
CA LEU A 1032 -2.64 14.23 -5.78
C LEU A 1032 -1.95 15.58 -5.53
N ASP A 1033 -1.92 16.45 -6.53
CA ASP A 1033 -1.38 17.81 -6.41
C ASP A 1033 -2.50 18.86 -6.15
N CYS A 1034 -3.76 18.42 -6.16
CA CYS A 1034 -4.98 19.20 -5.88
C CYS A 1034 -5.24 20.33 -6.88
N ASP A 1035 -4.90 20.13 -8.15
CA ASP A 1035 -5.11 21.12 -9.19
C ASP A 1035 -6.50 21.03 -9.87
N GLY A 1036 -7.30 20.04 -9.47
CA GLY A 1036 -8.62 19.74 -10.00
C GLY A 1036 -8.62 18.77 -11.19
N ILE A 1037 -7.45 18.25 -11.56
CA ILE A 1037 -7.25 17.20 -12.55
C ILE A 1037 -6.96 15.91 -11.79
N LEU A 1038 -7.79 14.89 -12.01
CA LEU A 1038 -7.55 13.62 -11.34
C LEU A 1038 -6.22 13.02 -11.80
N ASN A 1039 -5.54 12.28 -10.94
CA ASN A 1039 -4.22 11.69 -11.20
C ASN A 1039 -4.12 11.02 -12.59
N ASP A 1040 -5.16 10.30 -13.01
CA ASP A 1040 -5.15 9.60 -14.31
C ASP A 1040 -5.12 10.55 -15.53
N ASP A 1041 -5.51 11.81 -15.34
CA ASP A 1041 -5.58 12.87 -16.35
C ASP A 1041 -4.48 13.95 -16.18
N ASP A 1042 -3.73 13.88 -15.08
CA ASP A 1042 -2.67 14.81 -14.75
C ASP A 1042 -1.34 14.39 -15.40
N ASN A 1043 -0.66 15.37 -15.99
CA ASN A 1043 0.60 15.17 -16.73
C ASN A 1043 1.80 15.76 -15.99
N ASP A 1044 1.61 16.21 -14.76
CA ASP A 1044 2.60 16.75 -13.82
C ASP A 1044 2.14 16.32 -12.42
N LEU A 1045 2.13 15.00 -12.18
CA LEU A 1045 1.34 14.34 -11.12
C LEU A 1045 1.70 14.83 -9.70
N ASP A 1046 2.90 15.37 -9.52
CA ASP A 1046 3.42 15.89 -8.25
C ASP A 1046 3.53 17.43 -8.22
N GLY A 1047 3.18 18.09 -9.32
CA GLY A 1047 3.16 19.54 -9.48
C GLY A 1047 4.53 20.21 -9.39
N ASP A 1048 5.64 19.49 -9.63
CA ASP A 1048 6.99 20.06 -9.57
C ASP A 1048 7.33 20.95 -10.79
N GLY A 1049 6.52 20.84 -11.85
CA GLY A 1049 6.65 21.60 -13.08
C GLY A 1049 7.45 20.89 -14.18
N ILE A 1050 7.76 19.61 -13.99
CA ILE A 1050 8.30 18.70 -14.99
C ILE A 1050 7.19 17.74 -15.39
N LEU A 1051 6.90 17.68 -16.70
CA LEU A 1051 5.86 16.78 -17.16
C LEU A 1051 6.26 15.33 -16.91
N ASN A 1052 5.31 14.46 -16.56
CA ASN A 1052 5.52 13.03 -16.28
C ASN A 1052 6.34 12.29 -17.37
N GLU A 1053 6.32 12.77 -18.63
CA GLU A 1053 7.12 12.18 -19.72
C GLU A 1053 8.61 12.58 -19.74
N ASP A 1054 8.92 13.71 -19.10
CA ASP A 1054 10.23 14.33 -18.98
C ASP A 1054 10.75 14.31 -17.53
N ASP A 1055 9.90 13.91 -16.58
CA ASP A 1055 10.22 13.64 -15.18
C ASP A 1055 10.71 12.21 -15.02
N PHE A 1056 11.68 12.04 -14.14
CA PHE A 1056 12.17 10.72 -13.76
C PHE A 1056 11.42 10.16 -12.56
N ASP A 1057 10.67 10.97 -11.81
CA ASP A 1057 9.87 10.63 -10.62
C ASP A 1057 8.53 11.37 -10.70
N SER A 1058 7.69 11.00 -11.67
CA SER A 1058 6.51 11.76 -12.11
C SER A 1058 5.43 11.98 -11.06
N ASP A 1059 5.42 11.17 -10.00
CA ASP A 1059 4.51 11.31 -8.86
C ASP A 1059 5.21 11.78 -7.58
N GLY A 1060 6.48 12.19 -7.69
CA GLY A 1060 7.27 12.83 -6.65
C GLY A 1060 7.46 11.96 -5.41
N ASP A 1061 7.33 10.63 -5.56
CA ASP A 1061 7.33 9.68 -4.46
C ASP A 1061 8.76 9.22 -4.07
N GLY A 1062 9.75 9.56 -4.90
CA GLY A 1062 11.16 9.24 -4.74
C GLY A 1062 11.60 7.97 -5.48
N ILE A 1063 10.84 7.49 -6.46
CA ILE A 1063 11.12 6.25 -7.23
C ILE A 1063 11.09 6.52 -8.74
N CYS A 1064 12.07 5.99 -9.48
CA CYS A 1064 12.19 6.27 -10.92
C CYS A 1064 11.12 5.61 -11.82
N ASP A 1065 10.58 6.35 -12.79
CA ASP A 1065 9.64 5.86 -13.82
C ASP A 1065 10.29 5.05 -14.96
N ASP A 1066 9.63 4.00 -15.48
CA ASP A 1066 10.15 3.07 -16.52
C ASP A 1066 10.04 3.58 -17.98
N SER A 1067 9.94 4.90 -18.20
CA SER A 1067 9.41 5.46 -19.46
C SER A 1067 10.44 6.00 -20.49
N GLY A 1068 11.61 5.37 -20.65
CA GLY A 1068 12.31 5.40 -21.95
C GLY A 1068 13.70 6.05 -22.08
N VAL A 1069 14.37 6.37 -20.98
CA VAL A 1069 15.84 6.49 -20.91
C VAL A 1069 16.34 5.51 -19.85
N SER A 1070 17.41 4.79 -20.14
CA SER A 1070 17.85 3.68 -19.31
C SER A 1070 18.27 4.14 -17.91
N VAL A 1071 17.76 3.47 -16.87
CA VAL A 1071 18.24 3.35 -15.47
C VAL A 1071 19.74 2.97 -15.31
N THR A 1072 20.54 3.11 -16.37
CA THR A 1072 22.00 2.96 -16.33
C THR A 1072 22.72 4.30 -16.44
N GLU A 1073 22.00 5.39 -16.72
CA GLU A 1073 22.59 6.73 -16.83
C GLU A 1073 22.40 7.58 -15.57
N ASP A 1074 21.35 7.37 -14.77
CA ASP A 1074 21.01 8.02 -13.49
C ASP A 1074 20.11 7.00 -12.74
N LEU A 1075 20.62 6.33 -11.70
CA LEU A 1075 20.01 5.12 -11.12
C LEU A 1075 19.32 5.38 -9.77
N ASP A 1076 19.51 6.56 -9.19
CA ASP A 1076 18.75 7.06 -8.03
C ASP A 1076 17.88 8.29 -8.34
N CYS A 1077 17.92 8.78 -9.59
CA CYS A 1077 17.07 9.85 -10.11
C CYS A 1077 17.26 11.20 -9.39
N ASP A 1078 18.43 11.46 -8.81
CA ASP A 1078 18.77 12.74 -8.19
C ASP A 1078 19.15 13.85 -9.21
N GLY A 1079 19.16 13.49 -10.50
CA GLY A 1079 19.52 14.35 -11.62
C GLY A 1079 21.03 14.43 -11.90
N ILE A 1080 21.84 13.59 -11.23
CA ILE A 1080 23.27 13.41 -11.44
C ILE A 1080 23.52 12.06 -12.12
N LEU A 1081 24.05 12.11 -13.34
CA LEU A 1081 24.36 10.88 -14.06
C LEU A 1081 25.35 9.98 -13.30
N ASN A 1082 25.11 8.67 -13.26
CA ASN A 1082 25.94 7.58 -12.66
C ASN A 1082 27.45 7.65 -12.99
N GLU A 1083 27.86 8.33 -14.07
CA GLU A 1083 29.29 8.51 -14.38
C GLU A 1083 29.97 9.66 -13.60
N ASP A 1084 29.16 10.59 -13.11
CA ASP A 1084 29.52 11.77 -12.33
C ASP A 1084 28.97 11.72 -10.90
N ASP A 1085 28.15 10.71 -10.57
CA ASP A 1085 27.60 10.39 -9.26
C ASP A 1085 28.50 9.43 -8.44
N PHE A 1086 28.51 9.60 -7.12
CA PHE A 1086 29.31 8.84 -6.15
C PHE A 1086 28.52 7.70 -5.48
N ASP A 1087 27.19 7.77 -5.53
CA ASP A 1087 26.24 6.80 -4.97
C ASP A 1087 25.18 6.51 -6.04
N SER A 1088 25.60 5.96 -7.19
CA SER A 1088 24.75 5.88 -8.40
C SER A 1088 23.39 5.22 -8.18
N ASP A 1089 23.22 4.41 -7.13
CA ASP A 1089 21.95 3.75 -6.80
C ASP A 1089 21.25 4.31 -5.55
N GLY A 1090 21.73 5.43 -5.00
CA GLY A 1090 21.09 6.18 -3.92
C GLY A 1090 20.91 5.38 -2.64
N ASP A 1091 21.62 4.26 -2.50
CA ASP A 1091 21.44 3.31 -1.39
C ASP A 1091 22.19 3.75 -0.12
N GLY A 1092 22.88 4.89 -0.18
CA GLY A 1092 23.73 5.44 0.86
C GLY A 1092 25.11 4.77 0.95
N LEU A 1093 25.54 4.02 -0.07
CA LEU A 1093 26.81 3.30 -0.14
C LEU A 1093 27.58 3.57 -1.45
N CYS A 1094 28.70 4.27 -1.32
CA CYS A 1094 29.59 4.60 -2.44
C CYS A 1094 29.89 3.42 -3.39
N ASP A 1095 29.73 3.69 -4.69
CA ASP A 1095 30.08 2.77 -5.77
C ASP A 1095 31.56 2.33 -5.75
N ASP A 1096 31.83 1.02 -5.87
CA ASP A 1096 33.20 0.49 -6.00
C ASP A 1096 33.77 0.73 -7.41
N VAL A 1097 34.10 1.98 -7.73
CA VAL A 1097 34.81 2.30 -8.96
C VAL A 1097 36.25 1.82 -8.83
N SER A 1098 36.64 0.89 -9.73
CA SER A 1098 37.94 0.21 -9.83
C SER A 1098 39.22 1.09 -9.99
N THR A 1099 39.24 2.35 -9.53
CA THR A 1099 40.42 3.20 -9.45
C THR A 1099 40.75 3.61 -8.00
N PRO A 1100 42.00 3.43 -7.54
CA PRO A 1100 42.30 3.53 -6.11
C PRO A 1100 42.73 4.94 -5.70
N VAL A 1101 41.85 5.96 -5.74
CA VAL A 1101 42.04 7.25 -5.02
C VAL A 1101 40.70 8.02 -4.87
N ILE A 1102 39.80 7.62 -3.96
CA ILE A 1102 38.85 8.55 -3.32
C ILE A 1102 38.75 8.12 -1.83
N ASP A 1103 38.68 9.07 -0.90
CA ASP A 1103 38.72 8.89 0.57
C ASP A 1103 37.54 9.69 1.13
N ASP A 1104 36.34 9.20 0.82
CA ASP A 1104 35.01 9.69 1.18
C ASP A 1104 34.25 8.39 1.52
N SER A 1105 33.75 8.24 2.76
CA SER A 1105 33.41 6.94 3.36
C SER A 1105 31.95 6.75 3.69
N ASP A 1106 31.18 7.80 3.57
CA ASP A 1106 29.75 7.98 3.78
C ASP A 1106 29.09 8.79 2.66
N CYS A 1107 29.86 9.26 1.67
CA CYS A 1107 29.38 9.63 0.34
C CYS A 1107 28.57 10.93 0.28
N ASP A 1108 28.65 11.78 1.30
CA ASP A 1108 28.00 13.11 1.35
C ASP A 1108 28.66 14.20 0.46
N GLY A 1109 29.63 13.80 -0.37
CA GLY A 1109 30.41 14.68 -1.24
C GLY A 1109 31.58 15.39 -0.55
N SER A 1110 31.88 15.06 0.71
CA SER A 1110 32.98 15.62 1.50
C SER A 1110 34.06 14.58 1.78
N LEU A 1111 35.32 14.93 1.50
CA LEU A 1111 36.44 14.01 1.76
C LEU A 1111 36.64 13.80 3.27
N ASN A 1112 36.95 12.56 3.69
CA ASN A 1112 37.26 12.14 5.07
C ASN A 1112 38.26 13.02 5.85
N ASP A 1113 39.10 13.79 5.16
CA ASP A 1113 40.09 14.70 5.76
C ASP A 1113 39.49 16.10 6.09
N ASP A 1114 38.39 16.46 5.43
CA ASP A 1114 37.67 17.73 5.56
C ASP A 1114 36.29 17.55 6.22
N ASP A 1115 35.77 16.33 6.30
CA ASP A 1115 34.57 15.96 7.05
C ASP A 1115 34.88 15.60 8.54
N CYS A 1116 34.00 16.03 9.44
CA CYS A 1116 34.13 15.88 10.88
C CYS A 1116 33.59 14.55 11.44
N GLU A 1117 32.67 13.87 10.76
CA GLU A 1117 32.22 12.51 11.11
C GLU A 1117 32.17 11.58 9.87
N PRO A 1118 33.33 10.98 9.47
CA PRO A 1118 33.52 10.28 8.17
C PRO A 1118 32.81 8.94 7.97
N LEU A 1119 31.72 8.71 8.68
CA LEU A 1119 30.86 7.55 8.59
C LEU A 1119 29.37 7.95 8.79
N ASP A 1120 29.05 9.24 8.74
CA ASP A 1120 27.73 9.81 9.01
C ASP A 1120 27.44 10.94 8.00
N ALA A 1121 26.82 10.58 6.88
CA ALA A 1121 26.52 11.47 5.77
C ALA A 1121 25.67 12.71 6.12
N SER A 1122 25.03 12.70 7.30
CA SER A 1122 24.24 13.85 7.79
C SER A 1122 25.10 14.95 8.43
N ILE A 1123 26.39 14.69 8.63
CA ILE A 1123 27.32 15.59 9.30
C ILE A 1123 28.50 15.81 8.36
N HIS A 1124 28.51 16.96 7.66
CA HIS A 1124 29.53 17.30 6.68
C HIS A 1124 29.62 18.82 6.45
N PRO A 1125 30.73 19.36 5.92
CA PRO A 1125 30.97 20.81 5.81
C PRO A 1125 29.96 21.68 5.04
N ASN A 1126 28.98 21.07 4.37
CA ASN A 1126 27.91 21.76 3.63
C ASN A 1126 26.50 21.39 4.15
N ALA A 1127 26.39 20.61 5.23
CA ALA A 1127 25.10 20.23 5.80
C ALA A 1127 24.33 21.45 6.27
N THR A 1128 23.00 21.36 6.28
CA THR A 1128 22.14 22.40 6.88
C THR A 1128 22.01 22.13 8.37
N GLU A 1129 22.44 23.09 9.19
CA GLU A 1129 22.33 23.02 10.63
C GLU A 1129 20.88 22.93 11.12
N ILE A 1130 20.62 22.01 12.06
CA ILE A 1130 19.34 21.88 12.75
C ILE A 1130 19.44 22.61 14.09
N PRO A 1131 18.72 23.74 14.29
CA PRO A 1131 18.94 24.56 15.48
C PRO A 1131 18.62 23.85 16.80
N ASN A 1132 19.58 23.84 17.73
CA ASN A 1132 19.45 23.38 19.12
C ASN A 1132 19.30 21.87 19.35
N ASP A 1133 19.72 21.02 18.41
CA ASP A 1133 19.70 19.56 18.61
C ASP A 1133 20.99 19.02 19.30
N GLY A 1134 22.01 19.86 19.45
CA GLY A 1134 23.28 19.54 20.10
C GLY A 1134 24.30 18.83 19.20
N ILE A 1135 24.03 18.74 17.90
CA ILE A 1135 24.89 18.20 16.85
C ILE A 1135 25.36 19.38 15.98
N ASP A 1136 26.58 19.31 15.47
CA ASP A 1136 27.21 20.31 14.60
C ASP A 1136 27.31 19.63 13.23
N GLN A 1137 26.24 19.78 12.43
CA GLN A 1137 26.09 19.12 11.14
C GLN A 1137 27.02 19.74 10.10
N ASP A 1138 27.28 21.05 10.13
CA ASP A 1138 28.09 21.73 9.11
C ASP A 1138 29.60 21.76 9.39
N CYS A 1139 30.04 21.07 10.43
CA CYS A 1139 31.43 20.94 10.85
C CYS A 1139 32.14 22.28 11.15
N ASP A 1140 31.40 23.33 11.52
CA ASP A 1140 31.96 24.64 11.82
C ASP A 1140 32.41 24.83 13.29
N GLU A 1141 32.26 23.78 14.11
CA GLU A 1141 32.52 23.68 15.54
C GLU A 1141 31.40 24.30 16.44
N GLU A 1142 30.24 24.71 15.91
CA GLU A 1142 29.11 25.28 16.65
C GLU A 1142 27.70 24.84 16.14
N ASP A 1143 26.96 24.03 16.92
CA ASP A 1143 25.50 23.86 16.76
C ASP A 1143 24.80 25.23 16.72
N LEU A 1144 24.02 25.45 15.66
CA LEU A 1144 23.35 26.71 15.35
C LEU A 1144 22.25 27.00 16.37
N THR A 1145 22.62 27.58 17.51
CA THR A 1145 21.64 27.98 18.52
C THR A 1145 20.76 29.11 17.98
N ASP A 1146 19.44 28.94 18.04
CA ASP A 1146 18.49 30.04 17.79
C ASP A 1146 18.79 31.18 18.76
N SER A 1147 19.44 32.20 18.22
CA SER A 1147 19.75 33.43 18.92
C SER A 1147 19.23 34.58 18.06
N GLU A 1148 18.10 35.15 18.45
CA GLU A 1148 18.06 36.51 19.02
C GLU A 1148 16.81 36.76 19.90
N GLU A 1149 16.98 36.60 21.22
CA GLU A 1149 16.48 37.58 22.20
C GLU A 1149 17.51 38.73 22.29
N ASP A 1150 17.28 39.77 21.48
CA ASP A 1150 17.18 41.16 21.91
C ASP A 1150 18.41 41.96 22.48
N THR A 1151 18.42 43.23 22.05
CA THR A 1151 18.98 44.44 22.69
C THR A 1151 20.41 44.96 22.38
N SER A 1152 20.40 46.00 21.53
CA SER A 1152 20.93 47.34 21.82
C SER A 1152 22.44 47.67 21.74
N SER A 1153 22.71 48.60 20.81
CA SER A 1153 23.54 49.81 20.95
C SER A 1153 25.03 49.82 20.54
N GLU A 1154 25.27 50.57 19.46
CA GLU A 1154 26.42 51.44 19.14
C GLU A 1154 27.82 50.81 18.95
N ALA A 1155 28.33 50.79 17.71
CA ALA A 1155 29.20 51.86 17.16
C ALA A 1155 30.19 51.40 16.05
N GLU A 1156 30.16 52.17 14.96
CA GLU A 1156 31.29 52.61 14.11
C GLU A 1156 32.11 51.63 13.25
N ASP A 1157 31.90 51.80 11.93
CA ASP A 1157 32.89 52.32 10.97
C ASP A 1157 34.03 51.40 10.46
N SER A 1158 33.87 51.08 9.17
CA SER A 1158 34.87 50.87 8.10
C SER A 1158 36.29 50.33 8.41
N GLY A 1159 36.61 49.21 7.75
CA GLY A 1159 37.59 49.22 6.67
C GLY A 1159 39.10 49.32 6.97
N ILE A 1160 39.74 48.15 6.84
CA ILE A 1160 41.10 47.90 6.28
C ILE A 1160 42.34 48.40 7.05
N GLY A 1161 43.18 47.45 7.51
CA GLY A 1161 44.63 47.66 7.53
C GLY A 1161 45.54 46.74 8.35
N LYS A 1162 46.19 45.79 7.64
CA LYS A 1162 47.66 45.63 7.55
C LYS A 1162 48.43 44.71 8.56
N ILE A 1163 48.91 43.58 8.01
CA ILE A 1163 50.31 43.04 7.98
C ILE A 1163 51.05 42.74 9.32
N ASP A 1164 51.45 41.47 9.55
CA ASP A 1164 52.84 40.92 9.40
C ASP A 1164 53.01 39.54 10.10
N LEU A 1165 53.41 38.51 9.35
CA LEU A 1165 54.21 37.33 9.81
C LEU A 1165 55.66 37.81 10.15
N PRO A 1166 56.57 37.09 10.88
CA PRO A 1166 56.92 35.67 10.67
C PRO A 1166 57.60 34.97 11.93
N PRO A 1167 58.48 33.94 11.84
CA PRO A 1167 58.17 32.55 12.20
C PRO A 1167 59.26 31.84 13.10
N VAL A 1168 59.29 30.50 13.05
CA VAL A 1168 60.40 29.53 13.27
C VAL A 1168 60.33 28.64 14.55
N GLY A 1169 59.77 27.43 14.40
CA GLY A 1169 60.58 26.21 14.16
C GLY A 1169 60.93 25.26 15.34
N ALA A 1170 60.66 23.98 15.05
CA ALA A 1170 61.49 22.77 15.28
C ALA A 1170 61.12 21.77 16.41
N CYS A 1171 60.56 20.63 15.95
CA CYS A 1171 60.86 19.22 16.22
C CYS A 1171 61.42 18.77 17.59
N THR A 1172 60.84 17.71 18.19
CA THR A 1172 61.35 16.30 18.10
C THR A 1172 60.70 15.33 19.13
N CYS A 1173 60.22 14.19 18.61
CA CYS A 1173 60.33 12.79 19.09
C CYS A 1173 60.10 12.36 20.56
N SER A 1174 59.07 11.52 20.72
CA SER A 1174 59.15 10.04 20.91
C SER A 1174 58.87 9.38 22.29
N THR A 1175 58.25 8.20 22.14
CA THR A 1175 58.34 6.94 22.93
C THR A 1175 57.34 6.66 24.07
N SER A 1176 56.38 5.78 23.74
CA SER A 1176 56.31 4.36 24.15
C SER A 1176 55.56 3.95 25.44
N ASN A 1177 54.66 2.99 25.20
CA ASN A 1177 54.53 1.66 25.82
C ASN A 1177 53.74 1.45 27.13
N GLU A 1178 52.85 0.45 26.98
CA GLU A 1178 52.56 -0.71 27.84
C GLU A 1178 51.27 -0.68 28.68
N GLY A 1179 50.35 -1.57 28.27
CA GLY A 1179 49.11 -1.92 28.96
C GLY A 1179 49.30 -2.71 30.25
N PHE A 1180 48.18 -3.00 30.94
CA PHE A 1180 47.87 -4.28 31.62
C PHE A 1180 46.54 -4.17 32.41
N GLY A 1181 45.54 -4.95 31.99
CA GLY A 1181 44.77 -5.92 32.79
C GLY A 1181 44.03 -5.54 34.10
N PHE A 1182 42.69 -5.68 34.04
CA PHE A 1182 41.75 -6.35 34.98
C PHE A 1182 41.92 -6.26 36.51
N GLU A 1183 40.86 -5.83 37.22
CA GLU A 1183 40.15 -6.66 38.23
C GLU A 1183 38.88 -5.98 38.81
N ARG A 1184 37.82 -6.78 39.01
CA ARG A 1184 36.55 -6.48 39.69
C ARG A 1184 36.71 -6.46 41.22
N GLY A 1185 35.85 -5.72 41.96
CA GLY A 1185 35.51 -6.12 43.35
C GLY A 1185 35.13 -5.04 44.39
N TRP A 1186 33.86 -4.61 44.38
CA TRP A 1186 32.92 -4.46 45.51
C TRP A 1186 33.38 -4.05 46.95
N MET A 1187 32.63 -3.05 47.47
CA MET A 1187 31.94 -2.99 48.78
C MET A 1187 32.50 -2.18 49.99
N LEU A 1188 31.58 -1.34 50.50
CA LEU A 1188 31.23 -0.98 51.90
C LEU A 1188 31.83 0.30 52.55
N GLY A 1189 30.94 1.29 52.76
CA GLY A 1189 30.34 1.45 54.11
C GLY A 1189 30.39 2.82 54.82
N LEU A 1190 29.23 3.50 54.81
CA LEU A 1190 28.50 4.08 55.97
C LEU A 1190 28.99 5.36 56.71
N LEU A 1191 28.13 6.40 56.66
CA LEU A 1191 27.63 7.28 57.75
C LEU A 1191 26.70 8.34 57.11
N GLY A 1192 25.46 8.65 57.50
CA GLY A 1192 24.56 8.13 58.52
C GLY A 1192 23.26 8.98 58.59
N LEU A 1193 22.20 8.36 59.13
CA LEU A 1193 21.05 8.94 59.86
C LEU A 1193 19.93 9.76 59.16
N LEU A 1194 18.72 9.15 59.24
CA LEU A 1194 17.40 9.68 59.68
C LEU A 1194 16.23 9.79 58.67
N PHE A 1195 15.57 8.64 58.46
CA PHE A 1195 14.12 8.33 58.62
C PHE A 1195 13.02 9.33 58.17
N TYR A 1196 12.32 8.90 57.10
CA TYR A 1196 10.89 8.48 57.02
C TYR A 1196 9.89 9.35 56.23
N ARG A 1197 9.51 8.83 55.03
CA ARG A 1197 8.21 8.79 54.29
C ARG A 1197 7.32 10.05 54.29
N ARG A 1198 6.71 10.48 53.18
CA ARG A 1198 6.11 9.74 52.04
C ARG A 1198 5.68 10.76 50.96
N ARG A 1199 5.62 10.26 49.71
CA ARG A 1199 4.72 10.58 48.58
C ARG A 1199 4.77 11.96 47.91
N LYS A 1200 4.82 11.85 46.57
CA LYS A 1200 4.24 12.65 45.49
C LYS A 1200 4.69 14.12 45.45
N ASP A 1201 4.91 14.71 44.29
CA ASP A 1201 4.23 14.44 43.02
C ASP A 1201 5.06 13.64 42.02
#